data_AF-A0A952RMD1-F1
#
_entry.id   AF-A0A952RMD1-F1
#
_cell.length_a   1.000
_cell.length_b   1.000
_cell.length_c   1.000
_cell.angle_alpha   90.00
_cell.angle_beta   90.00
_cell.angle_gamma   90.00
#
_symmetry.space_group_name_H-M   'P 1'
#
loop_
_entity.id
_entity.type
_entity.pdbx_description
1 polymer ?
#
loop_
_entity_poly.entity_id
_entity_poly.type
_entity_poly.pdbx_seq_one_letter_code
_entity_poly.pdbx_strand_id
1 'polypeptide(L)'
;MKPLVLALALSAAAPAPPPPAHDVDGIERTKAAAYAEEQFAFCTDPTRPLGPRQKRLCTVAKEIPDCPGLVSACDLEPTAPPPDWLARLAQWAAPFATVLLYLLVAAIVIVVAIPVVGALLQLRRRKKRAAEATAAPNVATIVAGAPAAIPDDADPEEALRLAEESLARGDHRASLALSLAAALAALGRRGAIKIARHRTHGEYVRSCAEETARPPLREIVRAVDAVEFGGAEATGEAATRITARARAIVRTAAVVTTLGLLLLGCKPPQRGADPAGDELPIAILAKNGFTVKPLASSLSTMPVPSRGEGAPVVVVDVERVPLDDETEAHLMRWVEGGGVLVLFGSVIAWPSELAPHAVRATTRDLFVSTPDPNGGLEDPDTDQSPDDVGRPIHFAGARVARHDAFAWKDRVAADPVAFLGRDVYASKRRLGRGLVLGVANDDLWTNVGVMPTRNAAALVTLIRSVSHDLRRPLGGVTLSDLRVARAEDGIPPPSNPFAALLAAGLGKGAWHALAAAVLLFLCYGIRHARPRAAPTKPRRSFTEHVEATGAFYARARARTHALAQYGRFMELRLRELAPRGTDPTAFLAQRSGASPERAAELYTRALAAKPDELPKGDELELLGELRTMMAKATAPRRS
;
A
#
# COMPACT_ATOMS: atom_id res chain seq x y z
N MET A 1 -39.66 -32.26 25.72
CA MET A 1 -38.19 -32.16 25.93
C MET A 1 -37.78 -30.73 25.55
N LYS A 2 -37.41 -29.90 26.53
CA LYS A 2 -36.96 -28.51 26.34
C LYS A 2 -35.42 -28.49 26.25
N PRO A 3 -34.78 -27.73 25.36
CA PRO A 3 -33.34 -27.61 25.33
C PRO A 3 -32.88 -26.65 26.44
N LEU A 4 -32.00 -27.14 27.29
CA LEU A 4 -31.29 -26.35 28.30
C LEU A 4 -30.12 -25.66 27.60
N VAL A 5 -30.22 -24.34 27.38
CA VAL A 5 -29.11 -23.53 26.90
C VAL A 5 -28.24 -23.17 28.10
N LEU A 6 -27.06 -23.77 28.17
CA LEU A 6 -26.04 -23.49 29.18
C LEU A 6 -25.28 -22.21 28.77
N ALA A 7 -25.61 -21.07 29.37
CA ALA A 7 -24.85 -19.85 29.23
C ALA A 7 -23.63 -19.90 30.18
N LEU A 8 -22.43 -20.16 29.63
CA LEU A 8 -21.17 -19.92 30.34
C LEU A 8 -20.92 -18.42 30.41
N ALA A 9 -21.15 -17.83 31.57
CA ALA A 9 -20.69 -16.48 31.88
C ALA A 9 -19.17 -16.52 32.12
N LEU A 10 -18.38 -16.06 31.13
CA LEU A 10 -16.99 -15.68 31.36
C LEU A 10 -16.99 -14.36 32.14
N SER A 11 -16.91 -14.44 33.46
CA SER A 11 -16.49 -13.29 34.28
C SER A 11 -15.02 -13.02 33.98
N ALA A 12 -14.76 -11.98 33.18
CA ALA A 12 -13.43 -11.39 33.09
C ALA A 12 -13.11 -10.78 34.46
N ALA A 13 -12.33 -11.49 35.28
CA ALA A 13 -11.81 -10.95 36.53
C ALA A 13 -10.99 -9.69 36.20
N ALA A 14 -11.22 -8.61 36.95
CA ALA A 14 -10.39 -7.42 36.85
C ALA A 14 -8.92 -7.80 37.10
N PRO A 15 -7.95 -7.20 36.37
CA PRO A 15 -6.55 -7.48 36.58
C PRO A 15 -6.17 -7.21 38.04
N ALA A 16 -5.47 -8.15 38.67
CA ALA A 16 -4.97 -7.96 40.02
C ALA A 16 -4.06 -6.73 40.08
N PRO A 17 -4.08 -5.96 41.19
CA PRO A 17 -3.19 -4.82 41.35
C PRO A 17 -1.72 -5.28 41.29
N PRO A 18 -0.80 -4.44 40.76
CA PRO A 18 0.61 -4.79 40.69
C PRO A 18 1.19 -4.98 42.09
N PRO A 19 2.16 -5.89 42.29
CA PRO A 19 2.77 -6.10 43.59
C PRO A 19 3.52 -4.85 44.06
N PRO A 20 3.51 -4.56 45.37
CA PRO A 20 4.23 -3.42 45.94
C PRO A 20 5.74 -3.56 45.75
N ALA A 21 6.48 -2.46 45.91
CA ALA A 21 7.93 -2.44 45.65
C ALA A 21 8.74 -3.39 46.52
N HIS A 22 8.27 -3.64 47.75
CA HIS A 22 8.92 -4.53 48.72
C HIS A 22 8.56 -6.01 48.54
N ASP A 23 7.53 -6.34 47.75
CA ASP A 23 7.11 -7.73 47.49
C ASP A 23 7.93 -8.36 46.35
N VAL A 24 9.21 -8.63 46.64
CA VAL A 24 10.16 -9.27 45.73
C VAL A 24 9.59 -10.58 45.16
N ASP A 25 8.96 -11.39 46.01
CA ASP A 25 8.40 -12.68 45.59
C ASP A 25 7.15 -12.51 44.73
N GLY A 26 6.33 -11.47 44.98
CA GLY A 26 5.22 -11.08 44.12
C GLY A 26 5.65 -10.66 42.74
N ILE A 27 6.71 -9.85 42.64
CA ILE A 27 7.30 -9.48 41.36
C ILE A 27 7.79 -10.74 40.63
N GLU A 28 8.47 -11.67 41.32
CA GLU A 28 8.91 -12.92 40.71
C GLU A 28 7.74 -13.81 40.23
N ARG A 29 6.60 -13.81 40.93
CA ARG A 29 5.37 -14.50 40.46
C ARG A 29 4.86 -13.91 39.14
N THR A 30 4.99 -12.59 38.93
CA THR A 30 4.57 -11.96 37.67
C THR A 30 5.41 -12.43 36.47
N LYS A 31 6.69 -12.79 36.67
CA LYS A 31 7.56 -13.39 35.64
C LYS A 31 7.02 -14.74 35.19
N ALA A 32 6.70 -15.62 36.14
CA ALA A 32 6.14 -16.94 35.81
C ALA A 32 4.80 -16.81 35.04
N ALA A 33 3.95 -15.87 35.46
CA ALA A 33 2.69 -15.57 34.76
C ALA A 33 2.93 -15.01 33.34
N ALA A 34 3.83 -14.03 33.18
CA ALA A 34 4.20 -13.48 31.87
C ALA A 34 4.75 -14.56 30.94
N TYR A 35 5.62 -15.43 31.46
CA TYR A 35 6.23 -16.50 30.68
C TYR A 35 5.19 -17.52 30.20
N ALA A 36 4.30 -17.97 31.09
CA ALA A 36 3.29 -18.97 30.79
C ALA A 36 2.17 -18.45 29.87
N GLU A 37 1.67 -17.24 30.10
CA GLU A 37 0.57 -16.66 29.33
C GLU A 37 0.98 -16.33 27.89
N GLU A 38 2.20 -15.81 27.68
CA GLU A 38 2.66 -15.38 26.36
C GLU A 38 3.33 -16.49 25.53
N GLN A 39 3.53 -17.68 26.12
CA GLN A 39 4.06 -18.87 25.45
C GLN A 39 5.42 -18.64 24.76
N PHE A 40 6.37 -18.00 25.45
CA PHE A 40 7.67 -17.70 24.86
C PHE A 40 8.48 -18.96 24.50
N ALA A 41 8.98 -19.01 23.27
CA ALA A 41 9.61 -20.21 22.72
C ALA A 41 11.10 -20.38 23.06
N PHE A 42 11.82 -19.37 23.59
CA PHE A 42 13.27 -19.45 23.76
C PHE A 42 13.76 -20.62 24.64
N CYS A 43 12.95 -21.15 25.57
CA CYS A 43 13.32 -22.33 26.36
C CYS A 43 12.96 -23.67 25.71
N THR A 44 12.08 -23.70 24.71
CA THR A 44 11.59 -24.92 24.04
C THR A 44 12.12 -25.05 22.62
N ASP A 45 12.01 -24.00 21.81
CA ASP A 45 12.42 -23.90 20.41
C ASP A 45 13.10 -22.54 20.13
N PRO A 46 14.30 -22.28 20.70
CA PRO A 46 15.02 -21.04 20.43
C PRO A 46 15.46 -20.94 18.98
N THR A 47 15.69 -19.72 18.51
CA THR A 47 16.29 -19.45 17.19
C THR A 47 17.63 -20.19 17.04
N ARG A 48 17.78 -20.96 15.96
CA ARG A 48 19.01 -21.70 15.63
C ARG A 48 19.50 -21.33 14.22
N PRO A 49 20.83 -21.19 14.01
CA PRO A 49 21.88 -21.22 15.02
C PRO A 49 21.84 -19.99 15.94
N LEU A 50 22.32 -20.13 17.19
CA LEU A 50 22.45 -19.01 18.11
C LEU A 50 23.51 -18.03 17.58
N GLY A 51 23.16 -16.75 17.51
CA GLY A 51 24.11 -15.68 17.21
C GLY A 51 25.01 -15.35 18.40
N PRO A 52 26.02 -14.48 18.20
CA PRO A 52 26.99 -14.12 19.24
C PRO A 52 26.36 -13.57 20.52
N ARG A 53 25.31 -12.74 20.43
CA ARG A 53 24.60 -12.20 21.61
C ARG A 53 23.88 -13.29 22.40
N GLN A 54 23.12 -14.16 21.73
CA GLN A 54 22.44 -15.25 22.43
C GLN A 54 23.44 -16.19 23.12
N LYS A 55 24.60 -16.44 22.50
CA LYS A 55 25.65 -17.29 23.11
C LYS A 55 26.22 -16.72 24.41
N ARG A 56 26.24 -15.39 24.59
CA ARG A 56 26.68 -14.78 25.85
C ARG A 56 25.77 -15.16 27.04
N LEU A 57 24.52 -15.50 26.77
CA LEU A 57 23.53 -15.89 27.78
C LEU A 57 23.61 -17.38 28.16
N CYS A 58 24.43 -18.18 27.47
CA CYS A 58 24.54 -19.62 27.71
C CYS A 58 25.09 -19.97 29.09
N THR A 59 25.82 -19.07 29.75
CA THR A 59 26.28 -19.26 31.13
C THR A 59 25.13 -19.30 32.13
N VAL A 60 24.05 -18.56 31.85
CA VAL A 60 22.84 -18.48 32.68
C VAL A 60 21.79 -19.48 32.25
N ALA A 61 21.76 -19.85 30.97
CA ALA A 61 20.84 -20.84 30.44
C ALA A 61 20.81 -22.15 31.26
N LYS A 62 21.97 -22.60 31.75
CA LYS A 62 22.12 -23.83 32.56
C LYS A 62 21.58 -23.69 33.99
N GLU A 63 21.35 -22.47 34.44
CA GLU A 63 20.87 -22.15 35.79
C GLU A 63 19.35 -21.94 35.81
N ILE A 64 18.69 -21.87 34.64
CA ILE A 64 17.25 -21.69 34.52
C ILE A 64 16.57 -23.07 34.56
N PRO A 65 15.64 -23.30 35.51
CA PRO A 65 14.88 -24.54 35.55
C PRO A 65 14.00 -24.66 34.29
N ASP A 66 13.82 -25.90 33.82
CA ASP A 66 12.90 -26.23 32.71
C ASP A 66 13.18 -25.51 31.37
N CYS A 67 14.45 -25.24 31.05
CA CYS A 67 14.86 -24.58 29.80
C CYS A 67 15.72 -25.48 28.85
N PRO A 68 15.31 -26.73 28.54
CA PRO A 68 16.16 -27.70 27.83
C PRO A 68 16.44 -27.32 26.37
N GLY A 69 15.51 -26.64 25.69
CA GLY A 69 15.67 -26.21 24.30
C GLY A 69 16.79 -25.20 24.12
N LEU A 70 16.96 -24.29 25.09
CA LEU A 70 18.06 -23.33 25.12
C LEU A 70 19.39 -23.98 25.49
N VAL A 71 19.40 -24.81 26.54
CA VAL A 71 20.61 -25.52 26.97
C VAL A 71 21.17 -26.36 25.82
N SER A 72 20.30 -27.12 25.13
CA SER A 72 20.70 -27.89 23.95
C SER A 72 21.22 -27.00 22.81
N ALA A 73 20.61 -25.84 22.56
CA ALA A 73 21.08 -24.90 21.55
C ALA A 73 22.44 -24.26 21.90
N CYS A 74 22.74 -24.10 23.19
CA CYS A 74 24.02 -23.61 23.69
C CYS A 74 25.15 -24.65 23.58
N ASP A 75 24.82 -25.93 23.69
CA ASP A 75 25.80 -27.03 23.56
C ASP A 75 26.06 -27.41 22.08
N LEU A 76 25.27 -26.88 21.13
CA LEU A 76 25.59 -26.98 19.70
C LEU A 76 26.89 -26.23 19.43
N GLU A 77 27.93 -26.97 19.02
CA GLU A 77 29.16 -26.36 18.56
C GLU A 77 28.85 -25.33 17.46
N PRO A 78 29.55 -24.18 17.43
CA PRO A 78 29.45 -23.29 16.30
C PRO A 78 29.65 -24.13 15.04
N THR A 79 28.60 -24.26 14.23
CA THR A 79 28.74 -24.79 12.87
C THR A 79 29.94 -24.07 12.30
N ALA A 80 30.98 -24.84 11.96
CA ALA A 80 32.24 -24.30 11.47
C ALA A 80 31.93 -23.16 10.50
N PRO A 81 32.71 -22.05 10.51
CA PRO A 81 32.54 -21.00 9.50
C PRO A 81 32.35 -21.70 8.15
N PRO A 82 31.38 -21.26 7.33
CA PRO A 82 31.00 -21.96 6.11
C PRO A 82 32.31 -22.39 5.44
N PRO A 83 32.48 -23.70 5.20
CA PRO A 83 33.79 -24.30 4.99
C PRO A 83 34.58 -23.45 4.00
N ASP A 84 35.89 -23.29 4.19
CA ASP A 84 36.70 -22.29 3.50
C ASP A 84 36.50 -22.29 1.96
N TRP A 85 36.10 -23.44 1.40
CA TRP A 85 35.66 -23.57 0.01
C TRP A 85 34.36 -22.83 -0.34
N LEU A 86 33.33 -22.73 0.53
CA LEU A 86 32.11 -21.94 0.35
C LEU A 86 32.38 -20.44 0.48
N ALA A 87 33.25 -20.02 1.40
CA ALA A 87 33.71 -18.63 1.47
C ALA A 87 34.54 -18.26 0.23
N ARG A 88 35.43 -19.16 -0.21
CA ARG A 88 36.15 -19.05 -1.49
C ARG A 88 35.21 -19.14 -2.69
N LEU A 89 34.18 -19.97 -2.67
CA LEU A 89 33.21 -20.10 -3.75
C LEU A 89 32.29 -18.89 -3.77
N ALA A 90 31.96 -18.26 -2.64
CA ALA A 90 31.25 -16.99 -2.58
C ALA A 90 32.13 -15.82 -3.04
N GLN A 91 33.42 -15.81 -2.69
CA GLN A 91 34.39 -14.84 -3.22
C GLN A 91 34.67 -15.04 -4.71
N TRP A 92 34.74 -16.28 -5.18
CA TRP A 92 34.93 -16.65 -6.58
C TRP A 92 33.65 -16.44 -7.38
N ALA A 93 32.48 -16.70 -6.78
CA ALA A 93 31.17 -16.45 -7.34
C ALA A 93 30.73 -15.00 -7.19
N ALA A 94 31.33 -14.16 -6.35
CA ALA A 94 31.01 -12.74 -6.28
C ALA A 94 31.15 -12.03 -7.64
N PRO A 95 32.25 -12.23 -8.41
CA PRO A 95 32.30 -11.72 -9.78
C PRO A 95 31.31 -12.45 -10.70
N PHE A 96 31.07 -13.76 -10.56
CA PHE A 96 30.06 -14.45 -11.38
C PHE A 96 28.62 -14.00 -11.09
N ALA A 97 28.26 -13.70 -9.84
CA ALA A 97 26.97 -13.19 -9.41
C ALA A 97 26.80 -11.75 -9.87
N THR A 98 27.89 -10.97 -9.84
CA THR A 98 27.93 -9.64 -10.44
C THR A 98 27.73 -9.72 -11.96
N VAL A 99 28.41 -10.63 -12.65
CA VAL A 99 28.25 -10.88 -14.10
C VAL A 99 26.86 -11.41 -14.42
N LEU A 100 26.31 -12.33 -13.62
CA LEU A 100 24.98 -12.89 -13.78
C LEU A 100 23.91 -11.83 -13.54
N LEU A 101 24.11 -10.95 -12.55
CA LEU A 101 23.27 -9.77 -12.32
C LEU A 101 23.32 -8.83 -13.51
N TYR A 102 24.51 -8.54 -14.06
CA TYR A 102 24.64 -7.72 -15.27
C TYR A 102 24.03 -8.38 -16.51
N LEU A 103 24.15 -9.70 -16.65
CA LEU A 103 23.49 -10.48 -17.71
C LEU A 103 21.97 -10.48 -17.55
N LEU A 104 21.46 -10.58 -16.32
CA LEU A 104 20.04 -10.48 -15.99
C LEU A 104 19.51 -9.08 -16.33
N VAL A 105 20.23 -8.03 -15.92
CA VAL A 105 19.91 -6.64 -16.27
C VAL A 105 19.95 -6.45 -17.79
N ALA A 106 20.96 -6.96 -18.48
CA ALA A 106 21.07 -6.91 -19.94
C ALA A 106 19.92 -7.66 -20.62
N ALA A 107 19.54 -8.85 -20.12
CA ALA A 107 18.41 -9.61 -20.61
C ALA A 107 17.09 -8.85 -20.42
N ILE A 108 16.88 -8.22 -19.26
CA ILE A 108 15.72 -7.34 -19.01
C ILE A 108 15.71 -6.17 -20.01
N VAL A 109 16.86 -5.50 -20.21
CA VAL A 109 16.99 -4.42 -21.19
C VAL A 109 16.66 -4.91 -22.60
N ILE A 110 17.14 -6.08 -23.02
CA ILE A 110 16.86 -6.68 -24.33
C ILE A 110 15.37 -7.01 -24.47
N VAL A 111 14.77 -7.65 -23.46
CA VAL A 111 13.33 -8.00 -23.44
C VAL A 111 12.45 -6.76 -23.52
N VAL A 112 12.88 -5.63 -22.95
CA VAL A 112 12.19 -4.34 -23.08
C VAL A 112 12.50 -3.66 -24.42
N ALA A 113 13.73 -3.73 -24.92
CA ALA A 113 14.15 -3.08 -26.16
C ALA A 113 13.53 -3.72 -27.41
N ILE A 114 13.42 -5.05 -27.48
CA ILE A 114 12.82 -5.78 -28.62
C ILE A 114 11.39 -5.28 -28.96
N PRO A 115 10.42 -5.22 -28.02
CA PRO A 115 9.09 -4.71 -28.32
C PRO A 115 9.08 -3.21 -28.64
N VAL A 116 10.00 -2.42 -28.09
CA VAL A 116 10.15 -0.99 -28.42
C VAL A 116 10.62 -0.80 -29.86
N VAL A 117 11.67 -1.51 -30.27
CA VAL A 117 12.19 -1.49 -31.65
C VAL A 117 11.16 -2.07 -32.62
N GLY A 118 10.50 -3.18 -32.25
CA GLY A 118 9.41 -3.76 -33.03
C GLY A 118 8.25 -2.78 -33.25
N ALA A 119 7.86 -2.05 -32.21
CA ALA A 119 6.84 -1.00 -32.30
C ALA A 119 7.29 0.18 -33.18
N LEU A 120 8.57 0.58 -33.12
CA LEU A 120 9.14 1.64 -33.97
C LEU A 120 9.18 1.23 -35.45
N LEU A 121 9.55 -0.01 -35.74
CA LEU A 121 9.55 -0.58 -37.10
C LEU A 121 8.12 -0.70 -37.64
N GLN A 122 7.17 -1.14 -36.81
CA GLN A 122 5.74 -1.18 -37.18
C GLN A 122 5.19 0.23 -37.44
N LEU A 123 5.61 1.25 -36.68
CA LEU A 123 5.24 2.65 -36.94
C LEU A 123 5.79 3.15 -38.29
N ARG A 124 7.02 2.79 -38.65
CA ARG A 124 7.56 3.08 -39.99
C ARG A 124 6.76 2.39 -41.10
N ARG A 125 6.36 1.13 -40.90
CA ARG A 125 5.51 0.39 -41.84
C ARG A 125 4.10 0.98 -41.94
N ARG A 126 3.50 1.42 -40.82
CA ARG A 126 2.20 2.11 -40.80
C ARG A 126 2.26 3.47 -41.48
N LYS A 127 3.36 4.22 -41.34
CA LYS A 127 3.57 5.46 -42.11
C LYS A 127 3.65 5.21 -43.61
N LYS A 128 4.27 4.12 -44.05
CA LYS A 128 4.25 3.71 -45.46
C LYS A 128 2.84 3.37 -45.93
N ARG A 129 2.09 2.56 -45.17
CA ARG A 129 0.71 2.14 -45.52
C ARG A 129 -0.33 3.28 -45.46
N ALA A 130 -0.17 4.21 -44.53
CA ALA A 130 -1.06 5.37 -44.42
C ALA A 130 -0.88 6.38 -45.57
N ALA A 131 0.28 6.39 -46.23
CA ALA A 131 0.49 7.15 -47.45
C ALA A 131 -0.16 6.49 -48.68
N GLU A 132 -0.49 5.19 -48.62
CA GLU A 132 -1.17 4.45 -49.69
C GLU A 132 -2.70 4.36 -49.52
N ALA A 133 -3.24 4.56 -48.31
CA ALA A 133 -4.65 4.27 -47.98
C ALA A 133 -5.65 5.43 -48.20
N THR A 134 -5.28 6.53 -48.86
CA THR A 134 -6.14 7.72 -49.06
C THR A 134 -7.21 7.59 -50.16
N ALA A 135 -7.59 6.38 -50.58
CA ALA A 135 -8.63 6.19 -51.59
C ALA A 135 -9.50 4.95 -51.31
N ALA A 136 -10.46 5.06 -50.39
CA ALA A 136 -11.60 4.15 -50.36
C ALA A 136 -12.85 4.87 -49.82
N PRO A 137 -13.97 4.91 -50.57
CA PRO A 137 -15.24 5.44 -50.09
C PRO A 137 -15.92 4.43 -49.15
N ASN A 138 -16.43 4.93 -48.02
CA ASN A 138 -17.17 4.14 -47.03
C ASN A 138 -18.58 3.82 -47.56
N VAL A 139 -18.84 2.56 -47.89
CA VAL A 139 -20.20 2.04 -48.12
C VAL A 139 -20.64 1.30 -46.86
N ALA A 140 -21.79 1.69 -46.30
CA ALA A 140 -22.34 1.05 -45.11
C ALA A 140 -22.92 -0.33 -45.46
N THR A 141 -22.27 -1.38 -45.00
CA THR A 141 -22.72 -2.77 -45.14
C THR A 141 -23.62 -3.14 -43.96
N ILE A 142 -24.87 -3.53 -44.24
CA ILE A 142 -25.79 -4.06 -43.22
C ILE A 142 -25.42 -5.53 -42.98
N VAL A 143 -24.90 -5.85 -41.79
CA VAL A 143 -24.57 -7.22 -41.40
C VAL A 143 -25.71 -7.82 -40.58
N ALA A 144 -26.32 -8.87 -41.11
CA ALA A 144 -27.26 -9.73 -40.39
C ALA A 144 -26.50 -10.86 -39.68
N GLY A 145 -26.58 -10.91 -38.36
CA GLY A 145 -26.04 -12.01 -37.54
C GLY A 145 -26.43 -11.83 -36.07
N ALA A 146 -27.07 -12.85 -35.49
CA ALA A 146 -27.47 -12.84 -34.08
C ALA A 146 -26.21 -12.90 -33.17
N PRO A 147 -26.20 -12.17 -32.03
CA PRO A 147 -25.07 -12.18 -31.11
C PRO A 147 -24.91 -13.56 -30.46
N ALA A 148 -23.66 -14.00 -30.30
CA ALA A 148 -23.34 -15.23 -29.59
C ALA A 148 -23.66 -15.07 -28.10
N ALA A 149 -24.52 -15.92 -27.56
CA ALA A 149 -24.85 -15.92 -26.14
C ALA A 149 -23.63 -16.38 -25.32
N ILE A 150 -23.30 -15.63 -24.26
CA ILE A 150 -22.25 -15.98 -23.30
C ILE A 150 -22.81 -17.08 -22.37
N PRO A 151 -22.23 -18.30 -22.33
CA PRO A 151 -22.65 -19.32 -21.37
C PRO A 151 -22.31 -18.88 -19.94
N ASP A 152 -23.25 -19.07 -19.00
CA ASP A 152 -23.13 -18.62 -17.61
C ASP A 152 -22.02 -19.38 -16.82
N ASP A 153 -21.51 -20.48 -17.37
CA ASP A 153 -20.51 -21.40 -16.79
C ASP A 153 -19.22 -21.54 -17.64
N ALA A 154 -19.04 -20.69 -18.65
CA ALA A 154 -17.89 -20.79 -19.55
C ALA A 154 -16.56 -20.64 -18.82
N ASP A 155 -15.62 -21.56 -19.08
CA ASP A 155 -14.25 -21.45 -18.58
C ASP A 155 -13.53 -20.27 -19.28
N PRO A 156 -13.11 -19.20 -18.57
CA PRO A 156 -12.44 -18.03 -19.15
C PRO A 156 -11.15 -18.35 -19.91
N GLU A 157 -10.42 -19.41 -19.56
CA GLU A 157 -9.22 -19.78 -20.34
C GLU A 157 -9.61 -20.37 -21.70
N GLU A 158 -10.64 -21.23 -21.71
CA GLU A 158 -11.20 -21.78 -22.93
C GLU A 158 -11.83 -20.69 -23.81
N ALA A 159 -12.60 -19.78 -23.23
CA ALA A 159 -13.16 -18.64 -23.95
C ALA A 159 -12.07 -17.74 -24.55
N LEU A 160 -10.97 -17.53 -23.82
CA LEU A 160 -9.82 -16.77 -24.34
C LEU A 160 -9.11 -17.51 -25.46
N ARG A 161 -8.94 -18.84 -25.36
CA ARG A 161 -8.37 -19.68 -26.42
C ARG A 161 -9.20 -19.57 -27.70
N LEU A 162 -10.53 -19.67 -27.60
CA LEU A 162 -11.44 -19.50 -28.73
C LEU A 162 -11.38 -18.08 -29.32
N ALA A 163 -11.20 -17.05 -28.49
CA ALA A 163 -11.02 -15.68 -28.95
C ALA A 163 -9.74 -15.51 -29.79
N GLU A 164 -8.65 -16.16 -29.38
CA GLU A 164 -7.36 -16.18 -30.06
C GLU A 164 -7.42 -16.96 -31.39
N GLU A 165 -8.14 -18.09 -31.42
CA GLU A 165 -8.37 -18.87 -32.64
C GLU A 165 -9.23 -18.10 -33.65
N SER A 166 -10.26 -17.40 -33.17
CA SER A 166 -11.11 -16.56 -34.02
C SER A 166 -10.32 -15.37 -34.58
N LEU A 167 -9.42 -14.80 -33.78
CA LEU A 167 -8.48 -13.79 -34.25
C LEU A 167 -7.55 -14.33 -35.35
N ALA A 168 -7.00 -15.53 -35.16
CA ALA A 168 -6.10 -16.17 -36.12
C ALA A 168 -6.81 -16.50 -37.45
N ARG A 169 -8.10 -16.86 -37.41
CA ARG A 169 -8.93 -17.10 -38.60
C ARG A 169 -9.40 -15.82 -39.31
N GLY A 170 -9.12 -14.64 -38.75
CA GLY A 170 -9.60 -13.37 -39.28
C GLY A 170 -11.05 -13.03 -38.91
N ASP A 171 -11.70 -13.84 -38.07
CA ASP A 171 -13.03 -13.52 -37.55
C ASP A 171 -12.92 -12.55 -36.35
N HIS A 172 -12.73 -11.29 -36.71
CA HIS A 172 -12.51 -10.21 -35.75
C HIS A 172 -13.74 -9.94 -34.88
N ARG A 173 -14.95 -10.19 -35.40
CA ARG A 173 -16.20 -9.97 -34.64
C ARG A 173 -16.35 -11.04 -33.56
N ALA A 174 -16.17 -12.31 -33.92
CA ALA A 174 -16.20 -13.41 -32.94
C ALA A 174 -15.08 -13.26 -31.89
N SER A 175 -13.88 -12.87 -32.31
CA SER A 175 -12.75 -12.63 -31.40
C SER A 175 -13.06 -11.56 -30.34
N LEU A 176 -13.70 -10.46 -30.74
CA LEU A 176 -14.11 -9.39 -29.81
C LEU A 176 -15.16 -9.86 -28.80
N ALA A 177 -16.20 -10.58 -29.25
CA ALA A 177 -17.24 -11.12 -28.40
C ALA A 177 -16.69 -12.15 -27.39
N LEU A 178 -15.86 -13.08 -27.86
CA LEU A 178 -15.21 -14.10 -27.01
C LEU A 178 -14.21 -13.49 -26.02
N SER A 179 -13.51 -12.41 -26.40
CA SER A 179 -12.63 -11.66 -25.48
C SER A 179 -13.41 -11.02 -24.33
N LEU A 180 -14.60 -10.49 -24.59
CA LEU A 180 -15.48 -9.96 -23.54
C LEU A 180 -16.01 -11.08 -22.64
N ALA A 181 -16.45 -12.19 -23.23
CA ALA A 181 -16.91 -13.36 -22.47
C ALA A 181 -15.82 -13.88 -21.51
N ALA A 182 -14.58 -14.05 -22.01
CA ALA A 182 -13.44 -14.48 -21.20
C ALA A 182 -13.15 -13.52 -20.03
N ALA A 183 -13.15 -12.21 -20.29
CA ALA A 183 -12.91 -11.20 -19.25
C ALA A 183 -14.00 -11.19 -18.17
N LEU A 184 -15.28 -11.29 -18.57
CA LEU A 184 -16.41 -11.32 -17.64
C LEU A 184 -16.40 -12.61 -16.81
N ALA A 185 -16.18 -13.77 -17.43
CA ALA A 185 -16.11 -15.04 -16.72
C ALA A 185 -14.96 -15.07 -15.69
N ALA A 186 -13.78 -14.55 -16.05
CA ALA A 186 -12.64 -14.44 -15.13
C ALA A 186 -12.94 -13.55 -13.92
N LEU A 187 -13.57 -12.38 -14.14
CA LEU A 187 -13.95 -11.47 -13.06
C LEU A 187 -15.10 -12.02 -12.20
N GLY A 188 -16.04 -12.74 -12.82
CA GLY A 188 -17.13 -13.42 -12.13
C GLY A 188 -16.63 -14.48 -11.17
N ARG A 189 -15.69 -15.34 -11.60
CA ARG A 189 -15.08 -16.37 -10.73
C ARG A 189 -14.34 -15.79 -9.53
N ARG A 190 -13.78 -14.58 -9.64
CA ARG A 190 -13.13 -13.86 -8.52
C ARG A 190 -14.11 -13.09 -7.62
N GLY A 191 -15.41 -13.11 -7.93
CA GLY A 191 -16.40 -12.30 -7.22
C GLY A 191 -16.27 -10.79 -7.48
N ALA A 192 -15.47 -10.38 -8.46
CA ALA A 192 -15.27 -8.96 -8.79
C ALA A 192 -16.50 -8.36 -9.49
N ILE A 193 -17.31 -9.19 -10.15
CA ILE A 193 -18.62 -8.84 -10.71
C ILE A 193 -19.62 -9.97 -10.46
N LYS A 194 -20.92 -9.65 -10.47
CA LYS A 194 -22.00 -10.64 -10.50
C LYS A 194 -22.57 -10.74 -11.92
N ILE A 195 -22.35 -11.87 -12.59
CA ILE A 195 -22.86 -12.14 -13.94
C ILE A 195 -24.37 -12.42 -13.86
N ALA A 196 -25.15 -11.75 -14.70
CA ALA A 196 -26.58 -11.98 -14.82
C ALA A 196 -27.09 -11.56 -16.21
N ARG A 197 -27.93 -12.39 -16.85
CA ARG A 197 -28.41 -12.16 -18.23
C ARG A 197 -29.12 -10.83 -18.47
N HIS A 198 -29.74 -10.25 -17.44
CA HIS A 198 -30.46 -8.97 -17.55
C HIS A 198 -29.55 -7.74 -17.45
N ARG A 199 -28.24 -7.92 -17.24
CA ARG A 199 -27.31 -6.80 -17.08
C ARG A 199 -26.70 -6.36 -18.40
N THR A 200 -26.56 -5.05 -18.55
CA THR A 200 -25.89 -4.45 -19.73
C THR A 200 -24.37 -4.49 -19.59
N HIS A 201 -23.63 -4.45 -20.71
CA HIS A 201 -22.16 -4.43 -20.66
C HIS A 201 -21.60 -3.28 -19.80
N GLY A 202 -22.25 -2.11 -19.84
CA GLY A 202 -21.87 -0.96 -19.02
C GLY A 202 -22.07 -1.16 -17.51
N GLU A 203 -23.01 -2.00 -17.09
CA GLU A 203 -23.24 -2.32 -15.68
C GLU A 203 -22.14 -3.19 -15.09
N TYR A 204 -21.55 -4.10 -15.88
CA TYR A 204 -20.38 -4.88 -15.44
C TYR A 204 -19.18 -3.99 -15.15
N VAL A 205 -18.95 -2.95 -15.96
CA VAL A 205 -17.88 -1.98 -15.71
C VAL A 205 -18.13 -1.17 -14.44
N ARG A 206 -19.38 -0.74 -14.20
CA ARG A 206 -19.75 0.04 -13.00
C ARG A 206 -19.72 -0.79 -11.72
N SER A 207 -20.11 -2.06 -11.80
CA SER A 207 -20.17 -2.97 -10.64
C SER A 207 -18.87 -3.76 -10.38
N CYS A 208 -17.82 -3.56 -11.19
CA CYS A 208 -16.53 -4.20 -10.99
C CYS A 208 -15.83 -3.66 -9.73
N ALA A 209 -15.69 -4.53 -8.73
CA ALA A 209 -15.00 -4.24 -7.46
C ALA A 209 -13.47 -4.15 -7.63
N GLU A 210 -12.90 -4.83 -8.63
CA GLU A 210 -11.45 -4.84 -8.89
C GLU A 210 -11.02 -3.57 -9.65
N GLU A 211 -10.47 -2.59 -8.90
CA GLU A 211 -10.04 -1.28 -9.40
C GLU A 211 -9.08 -1.37 -10.60
N THR A 212 -8.13 -2.31 -10.53
CA THR A 212 -7.10 -2.54 -11.55
C THR A 212 -7.67 -3.13 -12.85
N ALA A 213 -8.74 -3.95 -12.76
CA ALA A 213 -9.38 -4.56 -13.92
C ALA A 213 -10.45 -3.67 -14.56
N ARG A 214 -10.93 -2.64 -13.86
CA ARG A 214 -12.00 -1.74 -14.34
C ARG A 214 -11.63 -0.98 -15.62
N PRO A 215 -10.43 -0.35 -15.77
CA PRO A 215 -10.02 0.30 -17.02
C PRO A 215 -9.94 -0.62 -18.25
N PRO A 216 -9.25 -1.78 -18.22
CA PRO A 216 -9.19 -2.68 -19.38
C PRO A 216 -10.57 -3.28 -19.71
N LEU A 217 -11.39 -3.62 -18.71
CA LEU A 217 -12.77 -4.09 -18.95
C LEU A 217 -13.60 -3.04 -19.71
N ARG A 218 -13.47 -1.76 -19.34
CA ARG A 218 -14.15 -0.65 -20.02
C ARG A 218 -13.73 -0.52 -21.49
N GLU A 219 -12.45 -0.72 -21.80
CA GLU A 219 -11.95 -0.71 -23.18
C GLU A 219 -12.54 -1.85 -24.01
N ILE A 220 -12.60 -3.07 -23.44
CA ILE A 220 -13.18 -4.25 -24.08
C ILE A 220 -14.66 -4.00 -24.39
N VAL A 221 -15.45 -3.61 -23.38
CA VAL A 221 -16.89 -3.32 -23.52
C VAL A 221 -17.15 -2.28 -24.61
N ARG A 222 -16.42 -1.16 -24.62
CA ARG A 222 -16.60 -0.11 -25.64
C ARG A 222 -16.32 -0.60 -27.06
N ALA A 223 -15.32 -1.47 -27.23
CA ALA A 223 -14.97 -1.99 -28.55
C ALA A 223 -16.02 -3.00 -29.06
N VAL A 224 -16.52 -3.87 -28.18
CA VAL A 224 -17.62 -4.78 -28.51
C VAL A 224 -18.88 -4.00 -28.84
N ASP A 225 -19.28 -3.05 -27.99
CA ASP A 225 -20.49 -2.24 -28.20
C ASP A 225 -20.45 -1.44 -29.51
N ALA A 226 -19.28 -0.92 -29.88
CA ALA A 226 -19.11 -0.19 -31.14
C ALA A 226 -19.37 -1.09 -32.37
N VAL A 227 -18.98 -2.36 -32.31
CA VAL A 227 -19.12 -3.32 -33.42
C VAL A 227 -20.50 -3.98 -33.42
N GLU A 228 -21.04 -4.32 -32.25
CA GLU A 228 -22.33 -4.99 -32.13
C GLU A 228 -23.51 -4.03 -32.28
N PHE A 229 -23.45 -2.88 -31.61
CA PHE A 229 -24.57 -1.92 -31.56
C PHE A 229 -24.26 -0.62 -32.32
N GLY A 230 -22.99 -0.26 -32.47
CA GLY A 230 -22.55 1.00 -33.08
C GLY A 230 -22.35 0.98 -34.60
N GLY A 231 -22.46 -0.18 -35.24
CA GLY A 231 -22.27 -0.34 -36.69
C GLY A 231 -20.82 -0.18 -37.17
N ALA A 232 -19.83 -0.19 -36.27
CA ALA A 232 -18.43 -0.16 -36.65
C ALA A 232 -17.97 -1.51 -37.21
N GLU A 233 -17.08 -1.51 -38.20
CA GLU A 233 -16.45 -2.74 -38.68
C GLU A 233 -15.42 -3.29 -37.67
N ALA A 234 -15.39 -4.62 -37.53
CA ALA A 234 -14.42 -5.30 -36.69
C ALA A 234 -13.06 -5.37 -37.42
N THR A 235 -12.07 -4.61 -36.95
CA THR A 235 -10.71 -4.60 -37.52
C THR A 235 -9.78 -5.55 -36.76
N GLY A 236 -8.83 -6.17 -37.47
CA GLY A 236 -7.85 -7.07 -36.85
C GLY A 236 -6.96 -6.38 -35.80
N GLU A 237 -6.66 -5.08 -35.99
CA GLU A 237 -5.92 -4.30 -34.99
C GLU A 237 -6.72 -4.09 -33.69
N ALA A 238 -8.04 -3.87 -33.80
CA ALA A 238 -8.91 -3.76 -32.64
C ALA A 238 -9.02 -5.11 -31.92
N ALA A 239 -9.32 -6.18 -32.65
CA ALA A 239 -9.46 -7.52 -32.08
C ALA A 239 -8.17 -8.00 -31.39
N THR A 240 -6.99 -7.77 -31.98
CA THR A 240 -5.69 -8.10 -31.36
C THR A 240 -5.48 -7.34 -30.05
N ARG A 241 -5.76 -6.03 -30.04
CA ARG A 241 -5.60 -5.18 -28.85
C ARG A 241 -6.55 -5.61 -27.73
N ILE A 242 -7.82 -5.87 -28.06
CA ILE A 242 -8.85 -6.27 -27.08
C ILE A 242 -8.58 -7.66 -26.52
N THR A 243 -8.17 -8.63 -27.35
CA THR A 243 -7.77 -9.97 -26.90
C THR A 243 -6.59 -9.91 -25.93
N ALA A 244 -5.59 -9.05 -26.19
CA ALA A 244 -4.47 -8.84 -25.27
C ALA A 244 -4.90 -8.26 -23.91
N ARG A 245 -5.92 -7.39 -23.87
CA ARG A 245 -6.50 -6.87 -22.62
C ARG A 245 -7.26 -7.96 -21.86
N ALA A 246 -8.06 -8.75 -22.56
CA ALA A 246 -8.77 -9.89 -21.97
C ALA A 246 -7.78 -10.89 -21.35
N ARG A 247 -6.69 -11.22 -22.07
CA ARG A 247 -5.61 -12.08 -21.56
C ARG A 247 -5.01 -11.56 -20.26
N ALA A 248 -4.79 -10.25 -20.14
CA ALA A 248 -4.27 -9.65 -18.92
C ALA A 248 -5.22 -9.87 -17.73
N ILE A 249 -6.53 -9.71 -17.93
CA ILE A 249 -7.55 -9.93 -16.89
C ILE A 249 -7.65 -11.41 -16.48
N VAL A 250 -7.56 -12.33 -17.44
CA VAL A 250 -7.61 -13.78 -17.20
C VAL A 250 -6.36 -14.24 -16.45
N ARG A 251 -5.16 -13.79 -16.85
CA ARG A 251 -3.88 -14.28 -16.33
C ARG A 251 -3.37 -13.62 -15.04
N THR A 252 -3.91 -12.48 -14.59
CA THR A 252 -3.56 -11.94 -13.26
C THR A 252 -3.91 -12.90 -12.12
N ALA A 253 -4.85 -13.83 -12.34
CA ALA A 253 -5.18 -14.87 -11.37
C ALA A 253 -4.04 -15.86 -11.12
N ALA A 254 -3.26 -16.23 -12.15
CA ALA A 254 -2.22 -17.24 -12.02
C ALA A 254 -0.98 -16.74 -11.23
N VAL A 255 -0.64 -15.45 -11.32
CA VAL A 255 0.57 -14.90 -10.69
C VAL A 255 0.44 -14.75 -9.18
N VAL A 256 -0.78 -14.45 -8.67
CA VAL A 256 -1.02 -14.31 -7.23
C VAL A 256 -0.96 -15.67 -6.51
N THR A 257 -1.40 -16.74 -7.17
CA THR A 257 -1.34 -18.10 -6.60
C THR A 257 0.10 -18.62 -6.50
N THR A 258 0.96 -18.31 -7.48
CA THR A 258 2.37 -18.70 -7.44
C THR A 258 3.18 -17.90 -6.41
N LEU A 259 2.84 -16.63 -6.17
CA LEU A 259 3.48 -15.84 -5.11
C LEU A 259 3.05 -16.30 -3.70
N GLY A 260 1.80 -16.77 -3.55
CA GLY A 260 1.33 -17.42 -2.32
C GLY A 260 2.06 -18.72 -2.00
N LEU A 261 2.42 -19.51 -3.02
CA LEU A 261 3.20 -20.74 -2.86
C LEU A 261 4.66 -20.50 -2.47
N LEU A 262 5.25 -19.35 -2.83
CA LEU A 262 6.59 -18.97 -2.39
C LEU A 262 6.63 -18.44 -0.94
N LEU A 263 5.50 -17.96 -0.41
CA LEU A 263 5.38 -17.49 0.97
C LEU A 263 5.03 -18.61 1.97
N LEU A 264 4.56 -19.77 1.49
CA LEU A 264 4.24 -20.94 2.33
C LEU A 264 5.48 -21.63 2.95
N GLY A 265 6.71 -21.21 2.59
CA GLY A 265 7.95 -21.76 3.13
C GLY A 265 8.48 -21.07 4.40
N CYS A 266 7.95 -19.91 4.80
CA CYS A 266 8.43 -19.18 5.97
C CYS A 266 7.47 -19.40 7.14
N LYS A 267 7.77 -20.37 8.01
CA LYS A 267 7.14 -20.45 9.34
C LYS A 267 7.46 -19.13 10.06
N PRO A 268 6.48 -18.28 10.42
CA PRO A 268 6.76 -17.04 11.12
C PRO A 268 7.51 -17.38 12.43
N PRO A 269 8.54 -16.60 12.79
CA PRO A 269 9.28 -16.84 14.02
C PRO A 269 8.30 -16.84 15.21
N GLN A 270 8.41 -17.85 16.07
CA GLN A 270 7.60 -17.91 17.28
C GLN A 270 7.94 -16.73 18.20
N ARG A 271 6.93 -16.20 18.90
CA ARG A 271 7.11 -15.07 19.81
C ARG A 271 8.14 -15.41 20.89
N GLY A 272 9.10 -14.52 21.10
CA GLY A 272 10.22 -14.72 22.01
C GLY A 272 11.01 -16.02 21.72
N ALA A 273 11.13 -16.43 20.46
CA ALA A 273 12.08 -17.47 20.09
C ALA A 273 13.54 -16.97 20.19
N ASP A 274 13.78 -15.66 20.26
CA ASP A 274 15.11 -15.09 20.44
C ASP A 274 15.49 -15.00 21.93
N PRO A 275 16.49 -15.78 22.41
CA PRO A 275 17.05 -15.65 23.76
C PRO A 275 17.47 -14.25 24.17
N ALA A 276 17.97 -13.44 23.23
CA ALA A 276 18.43 -12.07 23.45
C ALA A 276 17.38 -11.02 23.08
N GLY A 277 16.14 -11.46 22.81
CA GLY A 277 14.99 -10.58 22.67
C GLY A 277 14.61 -9.92 24.01
N ASP A 278 13.71 -8.95 23.98
CA ASP A 278 13.30 -8.12 25.13
C ASP A 278 11.81 -8.22 25.44
N GLU A 279 11.11 -9.17 24.83
CA GLU A 279 9.66 -9.33 24.95
C GLU A 279 9.23 -9.72 26.37
N LEU A 280 9.94 -10.63 27.03
CA LEU A 280 9.63 -11.05 28.40
C LEU A 280 9.92 -9.94 29.43
N PRO A 281 11.07 -9.24 29.43
CA PRO A 281 11.27 -8.04 30.25
C PRO A 281 10.14 -7.01 30.12
N ILE A 282 9.69 -6.74 28.89
CA ILE A 282 8.57 -5.83 28.61
C ILE A 282 7.27 -6.35 29.24
N ALA A 283 6.95 -7.63 29.07
CA ALA A 283 5.76 -8.26 29.64
C ALA A 283 5.76 -8.23 31.17
N ILE A 284 6.93 -8.48 31.79
CA ILE A 284 7.12 -8.38 33.24
C ILE A 284 6.83 -6.96 33.72
N LEU A 285 7.43 -5.95 33.09
CA LEU A 285 7.19 -4.55 33.46
C LEU A 285 5.72 -4.17 33.31
N ALA A 286 5.06 -4.59 32.23
CA ALA A 286 3.63 -4.35 32.03
C ALA A 286 2.77 -4.93 33.16
N LYS A 287 3.05 -6.16 33.60
CA LYS A 287 2.37 -6.79 34.75
C LYS A 287 2.70 -6.14 36.10
N ASN A 288 3.75 -5.32 36.17
CA ASN A 288 4.16 -4.59 37.38
C ASN A 288 3.74 -3.11 37.38
N GLY A 289 2.77 -2.75 36.53
CA GLY A 289 2.12 -1.44 36.52
C GLY A 289 2.73 -0.41 35.57
N PHE A 290 3.70 -0.82 34.74
CA PHE A 290 4.26 0.06 33.72
C PHE A 290 3.46 0.02 32.42
N THR A 291 3.29 1.18 31.78
CA THR A 291 2.83 1.26 30.40
C THR A 291 4.05 1.24 29.49
N VAL A 292 4.41 0.06 28.98
CA VAL A 292 5.58 -0.11 28.13
C VAL A 292 5.16 -0.07 26.66
N LYS A 293 5.74 0.85 25.88
CA LYS A 293 5.49 1.00 24.45
C LYS A 293 6.81 1.12 23.67
N PRO A 294 6.84 0.74 22.39
CA PRO A 294 7.93 1.15 21.52
C PRO A 294 8.08 2.67 21.51
N LEU A 295 9.31 3.14 21.34
CA LEU A 295 9.55 4.54 21.04
C LEU A 295 8.92 4.84 19.67
N ALA A 296 8.23 5.98 19.57
CA ALA A 296 7.45 6.34 18.36
C ALA A 296 8.22 7.28 17.41
N SER A 297 9.45 7.65 17.76
CA SER A 297 10.27 8.66 17.09
C SER A 297 11.75 8.33 17.25
N SER A 298 12.58 8.77 16.30
CA SER A 298 14.04 8.65 16.42
C SER A 298 14.55 9.31 17.70
N LEU A 299 15.52 8.66 18.35
CA LEU A 299 16.26 9.16 19.50
C LEU A 299 16.88 10.53 19.23
N SER A 300 17.34 10.81 18.01
CA SER A 300 17.94 12.10 17.61
C SER A 300 16.94 13.25 17.42
N THR A 301 15.64 12.97 17.45
CA THR A 301 14.59 13.97 17.21
C THR A 301 13.56 14.06 18.31
N MET A 302 13.77 13.34 19.43
CA MET A 302 12.87 13.41 20.56
C MET A 302 12.75 14.84 21.08
N PRO A 303 11.53 15.35 21.32
CA PRO A 303 11.36 16.71 21.80
C PRO A 303 12.01 16.86 23.18
N VAL A 304 12.87 17.88 23.33
CA VAL A 304 13.53 18.18 24.61
C VAL A 304 12.48 18.70 25.60
N PRO A 305 12.33 18.10 26.80
CA PRO A 305 11.28 18.46 27.73
C PRO A 305 11.39 19.91 28.22
N SER A 306 10.28 20.64 28.18
CA SER A 306 10.18 21.98 28.75
C SER A 306 10.10 21.94 30.28
N ARG A 307 10.26 23.08 30.96
CA ARG A 307 10.04 23.14 32.42
C ARG A 307 8.57 22.87 32.75
N GLY A 308 8.32 21.91 33.64
CA GLY A 308 6.96 21.51 34.06
C GLY A 308 6.29 20.49 33.15
N GLU A 309 6.93 20.10 32.04
CA GLU A 309 6.47 19.01 31.18
C GLU A 309 7.17 17.71 31.60
N GLY A 310 6.40 16.65 31.82
CA GLY A 310 6.97 15.34 32.10
C GLY A 310 7.48 14.68 30.84
N ALA A 311 8.49 13.81 30.99
CA ALA A 311 9.03 13.00 29.92
C ALA A 311 8.82 11.51 30.24
N PRO A 312 8.63 10.63 29.25
CA PRO A 312 8.65 9.20 29.52
C PRO A 312 10.05 8.75 29.97
N VAL A 313 10.12 7.58 30.62
CA VAL A 313 11.40 6.89 30.83
C VAL A 313 11.78 6.21 29.51
N VAL A 314 12.93 6.55 28.93
CA VAL A 314 13.42 5.96 27.69
C VAL A 314 14.44 4.88 28.03
N VAL A 315 14.19 3.65 27.61
CA VAL A 315 15.08 2.50 27.75
C VAL A 315 15.81 2.25 26.44
N VAL A 316 17.14 2.24 26.49
CA VAL A 316 18.00 1.99 25.33
C VAL A 316 18.96 0.85 25.66
N ASP A 317 18.89 -0.23 24.88
CA ASP A 317 19.91 -1.27 24.85
C ASP A 317 20.94 -0.93 23.76
N VAL A 318 22.10 -0.41 24.16
CA VAL A 318 23.14 0.05 23.21
C VAL A 318 23.80 -1.10 22.44
N GLU A 319 23.54 -2.36 22.82
CA GLU A 319 23.98 -3.51 22.02
C GLU A 319 23.02 -3.81 20.86
N ARG A 320 21.80 -3.24 20.87
CA ARG A 320 20.79 -3.34 19.80
C ARG A 320 20.60 -2.06 19.03
N VAL A 321 20.69 -0.94 19.73
CA VAL A 321 20.39 0.39 19.22
C VAL A 321 21.72 1.10 19.02
N PRO A 322 22.27 1.14 17.79
CA PRO A 322 23.49 1.88 17.53
C PRO A 322 23.22 3.37 17.80
N LEU A 323 24.11 4.01 18.55
CA LEU A 323 24.09 5.44 18.79
C LEU A 323 25.21 6.06 17.98
N ASP A 324 24.85 6.92 17.02
CA ASP A 324 25.84 7.80 16.38
C ASP A 324 26.06 9.07 17.21
N ASP A 325 27.10 9.83 16.87
CA ASP A 325 27.51 11.02 17.62
C ASP A 325 26.38 12.07 17.73
N GLU A 326 25.54 12.21 16.70
CA GLU A 326 24.41 13.15 16.71
C GLU A 326 23.30 12.68 17.66
N THR A 327 22.95 11.39 17.60
CA THR A 327 21.96 10.77 18.48
C THR A 327 22.44 10.80 19.93
N GLU A 328 23.72 10.53 20.17
CA GLU A 328 24.37 10.64 21.47
C GLU A 328 24.22 12.04 22.05
N ALA A 329 24.68 13.06 21.31
CA ALA A 329 24.62 14.46 21.75
C ALA A 329 23.17 14.94 21.96
N HIS A 330 22.22 14.49 21.13
CA HIS A 330 20.81 14.81 21.34
C HIS A 330 20.22 14.13 22.57
N LEU A 331 20.56 12.86 22.82
CA LEU A 331 20.11 12.16 24.03
C LEU A 331 20.61 12.85 25.29
N MET A 332 21.86 13.31 25.31
CA MET A 332 22.39 14.03 26.46
C MET A 332 21.69 15.37 26.68
N ARG A 333 21.45 16.16 25.62
CA ARG A 333 20.61 17.37 25.70
C ARG A 333 19.18 17.08 26.17
N TRP A 334 18.58 15.97 25.73
CA TRP A 334 17.24 15.56 26.15
C TRP A 334 17.20 15.21 27.64
N VAL A 335 18.20 14.48 28.14
CA VAL A 335 18.36 14.21 29.58
C VAL A 335 18.59 15.51 30.35
N GLU A 336 19.49 16.38 29.92
CA GLU A 336 19.70 17.69 30.55
C GLU A 336 18.41 18.53 30.64
N GLY A 337 17.54 18.38 29.64
CA GLY A 337 16.19 18.95 29.59
C GLY A 337 15.19 18.39 30.60
N GLY A 338 15.51 17.30 31.31
CA GLY A 338 14.59 16.64 32.26
C GLY A 338 14.13 15.24 31.83
N GLY A 339 14.69 14.70 30.76
CA GLY A 339 14.49 13.32 30.35
C GLY A 339 15.04 12.31 31.37
N VAL A 340 14.49 11.09 31.35
CA VAL A 340 14.98 9.96 32.15
C VAL A 340 15.42 8.86 31.19
N LEU A 341 16.71 8.52 31.23
CA LEU A 341 17.32 7.55 30.33
C LEU A 341 17.79 6.32 31.11
N VAL A 342 17.44 5.13 30.66
CA VAL A 342 17.98 3.86 31.16
C VAL A 342 18.83 3.24 30.05
N LEU A 343 20.13 3.07 30.33
CA LEU A 343 21.09 2.51 29.39
C LEU A 343 21.45 1.08 29.81
N PHE A 344 21.12 0.12 28.96
CA PHE A 344 21.59 -1.26 29.03
C PHE A 344 22.67 -1.51 28.00
N GLY A 345 23.57 -2.45 28.30
CA GLY A 345 24.61 -2.89 27.36
C GLY A 345 26.01 -2.38 27.73
N SER A 346 26.99 -2.74 26.91
CA SER A 346 28.41 -2.43 27.15
C SER A 346 28.63 -0.94 27.42
N VAL A 347 29.28 -0.66 28.55
CA VAL A 347 29.62 0.67 29.06
C VAL A 347 30.49 1.47 28.07
N ILE A 348 31.26 0.79 27.21
CA ILE A 348 32.11 1.41 26.19
C ILE A 348 31.28 2.02 25.05
N ALA A 349 30.07 1.53 24.82
CA ALA A 349 29.15 2.03 23.80
C ALA A 349 28.15 3.06 24.35
N TRP A 350 28.30 3.49 25.60
CA TRP A 350 27.49 4.56 26.17
C TRP A 350 27.97 5.92 25.69
N PRO A 351 27.11 6.96 25.81
CA PRO A 351 27.50 8.32 25.56
C PRO A 351 28.80 8.72 26.28
N SER A 352 29.76 9.19 25.49
CA SER A 352 31.10 9.61 25.91
C SER A 352 31.08 10.72 26.97
N GLU A 353 30.07 11.60 26.94
CA GLU A 353 29.84 12.66 27.92
C GLU A 353 29.58 12.12 29.34
N LEU A 354 29.04 10.90 29.44
CA LEU A 354 28.87 10.22 30.73
C LEU A 354 30.21 9.74 31.30
N ALA A 355 31.25 9.63 30.47
CA ALA A 355 32.60 9.20 30.83
C ALA A 355 32.64 8.01 31.81
N PRO A 356 31.94 6.89 31.52
CA PRO A 356 32.00 5.72 32.37
C PRO A 356 33.29 4.94 32.12
N HIS A 357 33.72 4.16 33.12
CA HIS A 357 34.86 3.27 32.99
C HIS A 357 34.43 1.84 33.29
N ALA A 358 34.67 0.95 32.34
CA ALA A 358 34.36 -0.47 32.48
C ALA A 358 35.23 -1.09 33.58
N VAL A 359 34.58 -1.84 34.47
CA VAL A 359 35.20 -2.62 35.54
C VAL A 359 34.76 -4.07 35.36
N ARG A 360 35.62 -5.02 35.72
CA ARG A 360 35.26 -6.43 35.70
C ARG A 360 35.10 -6.93 37.12
N ALA A 361 33.88 -7.32 37.47
CA ALA A 361 33.56 -7.87 38.77
C ALA A 361 34.17 -9.27 38.98
N THR A 362 34.30 -9.65 40.24
CA THR A 362 34.78 -10.99 40.64
C THR A 362 33.68 -12.03 40.73
N THR A 363 32.41 -11.61 40.72
CA THR A 363 31.23 -12.48 40.81
C THR A 363 30.17 -12.08 39.78
N ARG A 364 29.22 -12.99 39.51
CA ARG A 364 27.99 -12.76 38.76
C ARG A 364 26.77 -12.57 39.66
N ASP A 365 26.95 -12.71 40.98
CA ASP A 365 25.87 -12.56 41.94
C ASP A 365 25.49 -11.09 42.08
N LEU A 366 24.22 -10.81 41.77
CA LEU A 366 23.66 -9.48 41.77
C LEU A 366 22.96 -9.22 43.11
N PHE A 367 23.31 -8.08 43.69
CA PHE A 367 22.71 -7.52 44.89
C PHE A 367 22.06 -6.18 44.56
N VAL A 368 20.81 -5.98 44.97
CA VAL A 368 20.07 -4.73 44.77
C VAL A 368 19.89 -4.04 46.11
N SER A 369 20.20 -2.75 46.14
CA SER A 369 20.14 -1.91 47.32
C SER A 369 19.78 -0.49 46.92
N THR A 370 18.54 -0.09 47.16
CA THR A 370 18.03 1.24 46.80
C THR A 370 17.15 1.79 47.92
N PRO A 371 17.12 3.12 48.13
CA PRO A 371 16.04 3.75 48.89
C PRO A 371 14.67 3.32 48.35
N ASP A 372 13.64 3.35 49.19
CA ASP A 372 12.27 3.04 48.76
C ASP A 372 11.89 3.92 47.56
N PRO A 373 11.68 3.34 46.37
CA PRO A 373 11.24 4.11 45.22
C PRO A 373 9.88 4.76 45.47
N ASN A 374 9.04 4.23 46.37
CA ASN A 374 7.73 4.77 46.68
C ASN A 374 7.72 5.70 47.91
N GLY A 375 8.87 5.93 48.56
CA GLY A 375 9.02 6.57 49.89
C GLY A 375 8.63 8.05 50.03
N GLY A 376 7.72 8.55 49.19
CA GLY A 376 7.13 9.88 49.26
C GLY A 376 5.92 10.09 48.33
N LEU A 377 5.37 9.00 47.78
CA LEU A 377 4.13 8.97 47.01
C LEU A 377 3.03 8.43 47.94
N GLU A 378 2.66 9.20 48.96
CA GLU A 378 1.50 8.85 49.79
C GLU A 378 0.22 8.95 48.93
N ASP A 379 -0.42 7.81 48.69
CA ASP A 379 -1.83 7.79 48.31
C ASP A 379 -2.63 7.65 49.62
N PRO A 380 -3.32 8.72 50.07
CA PRO A 380 -4.06 8.72 51.34
C PRO A 380 -5.18 7.68 51.39
N ASP A 381 -5.56 7.08 50.25
CA ASP A 381 -6.63 6.10 50.14
C ASP A 381 -6.14 4.64 50.08
N THR A 382 -4.83 4.36 50.20
CA THR A 382 -4.32 2.97 50.23
C THR A 382 -4.07 2.44 51.65
N ASP A 383 -4.68 1.30 51.98
CA ASP A 383 -4.49 0.52 53.23
C ASP A 383 -3.07 -0.11 53.35
N GLN A 384 -2.03 0.52 52.77
CA GLN A 384 -0.66 0.07 52.97
C GLN A 384 -0.27 0.34 54.43
N SER A 385 0.30 -0.66 55.11
CA SER A 385 0.77 -0.51 56.48
C SER A 385 1.76 0.67 56.55
N PRO A 386 1.56 1.66 57.43
CA PRO A 386 2.46 2.82 57.57
C PRO A 386 3.90 2.42 57.93
N ASP A 387 4.14 1.16 58.30
CA ASP A 387 5.47 0.64 58.62
C ASP A 387 6.40 0.43 57.42
N ASP A 388 5.89 0.32 56.19
CA ASP A 388 6.69 -0.05 55.00
C ASP A 388 7.10 1.14 54.10
N VAL A 389 6.59 2.34 54.34
CA VAL A 389 6.90 3.53 53.55
C VAL A 389 8.30 4.06 53.90
N GLY A 390 9.16 4.19 52.89
CA GLY A 390 10.51 4.74 53.06
C GLY A 390 11.57 3.70 53.46
N ARG A 391 11.21 2.42 53.58
CA ARG A 391 12.16 1.34 53.84
C ARG A 391 13.07 1.09 52.63
N PRO A 392 14.39 1.14 52.77
CA PRO A 392 15.28 0.72 51.70
C PRO A 392 14.99 -0.71 51.22
N ILE A 393 14.94 -0.92 49.91
CA ILE A 393 14.81 -2.25 49.29
C ILE A 393 16.19 -2.87 49.24
N HIS A 394 16.35 -4.03 49.88
CA HIS A 394 17.57 -4.82 49.85
C HIS A 394 17.26 -6.28 49.58
N PHE A 395 17.82 -6.85 48.52
CA PHE A 395 17.77 -8.30 48.29
C PHE A 395 18.97 -8.81 47.49
N ALA A 396 19.32 -10.07 47.76
CA ALA A 396 20.37 -10.82 47.08
C ALA A 396 19.77 -12.04 46.35
N GLY A 397 20.59 -12.75 45.58
CA GLY A 397 20.22 -14.01 44.93
C GLY A 397 19.79 -13.86 43.47
N ALA A 398 19.82 -12.64 42.94
CA ALA A 398 19.79 -12.39 41.50
C ALA A 398 21.16 -12.72 40.89
N ARG A 399 21.22 -12.97 39.57
CA ARG A 399 22.46 -13.38 38.89
C ARG A 399 22.48 -12.98 37.42
N VAL A 400 23.62 -12.47 36.95
CA VAL A 400 23.82 -12.07 35.54
C VAL A 400 24.68 -13.07 34.77
N ALA A 401 24.74 -12.94 33.45
CA ALA A 401 25.57 -13.79 32.59
C ALA A 401 27.03 -13.35 32.57
N ARG A 402 27.25 -12.04 32.65
CA ARG A 402 28.56 -11.40 32.49
C ARG A 402 29.02 -10.74 33.77
N HIS A 403 30.33 -10.62 33.93
CA HIS A 403 30.97 -9.95 35.08
C HIS A 403 31.17 -8.45 34.81
N ASP A 404 30.34 -7.87 33.95
CA ASP A 404 30.48 -6.48 33.53
C ASP A 404 29.97 -5.60 34.66
N ALA A 405 30.82 -4.68 35.12
CA ALA A 405 30.54 -3.65 36.10
C ALA A 405 31.12 -2.33 35.61
N PHE A 406 30.90 -1.23 36.34
CA PHE A 406 31.48 0.04 35.95
C PHE A 406 31.71 1.00 37.12
N ALA A 407 32.44 2.06 36.86
CA ALA A 407 32.58 3.19 37.75
C ALA A 407 32.41 4.51 36.97
N TRP A 408 31.75 5.48 37.58
CA TRP A 408 31.75 6.85 37.08
C TRP A 408 33.08 7.52 37.39
N LYS A 409 33.57 8.38 36.48
CA LYS A 409 34.75 9.20 36.70
C LYS A 409 34.60 10.13 37.92
N ASP A 410 33.40 10.65 38.15
CA ASP A 410 33.05 11.46 39.32
C ASP A 410 32.09 10.70 40.25
N ARG A 411 32.57 10.36 41.45
CA ARG A 411 31.81 9.58 42.44
C ARG A 411 30.77 10.43 43.20
N VAL A 412 30.89 11.76 43.19
CA VAL A 412 30.08 12.62 44.07
C VAL A 412 28.65 12.78 43.56
N ALA A 413 28.42 12.58 42.26
CA ALA A 413 27.12 12.76 41.61
C ALA A 413 26.37 11.44 41.29
N ALA A 414 26.86 10.31 41.80
CA ALA A 414 26.35 8.97 41.47
C ALA A 414 25.68 8.29 42.67
N ASP A 415 24.53 7.67 42.42
CA ASP A 415 23.76 6.89 43.40
C ASP A 415 23.73 5.43 42.94
N PRO A 416 24.56 4.53 43.50
CA PRO A 416 24.59 3.13 43.10
C PRO A 416 23.36 2.37 43.61
N VAL A 417 22.75 1.56 42.74
CA VAL A 417 21.46 0.89 42.99
C VAL A 417 21.61 -0.63 43.01
N ALA A 418 22.57 -1.17 42.26
CA ALA A 418 22.86 -2.59 42.25
C ALA A 418 24.36 -2.87 42.06
N PHE A 419 24.80 -4.03 42.55
CA PHE A 419 26.20 -4.40 42.68
C PHE A 419 26.43 -5.85 42.28
N LEU A 420 27.57 -6.11 41.63
CA LEU A 420 28.15 -7.45 41.49
C LEU A 420 29.21 -7.63 42.57
N GLY A 421 28.82 -8.23 43.70
CA GLY A 421 29.65 -8.26 44.89
C GLY A 421 29.89 -6.84 45.44
N ARG A 422 31.07 -6.26 45.19
CA ARG A 422 31.44 -4.89 45.59
C ARG A 422 31.44 -3.89 44.44
N ASP A 423 31.44 -4.37 43.21
CA ASP A 423 31.55 -3.54 42.02
C ASP A 423 30.17 -3.07 41.58
N VAL A 424 30.06 -1.82 41.13
CA VAL A 424 28.76 -1.23 40.77
C VAL A 424 28.27 -1.84 39.46
N TYR A 425 27.09 -2.45 39.50
CA TYR A 425 26.40 -3.01 38.34
C TYR A 425 25.44 -2.00 37.71
N ALA A 426 24.70 -1.27 38.55
CA ALA A 426 23.76 -0.26 38.12
C ALA A 426 23.85 0.97 39.01
N SER A 427 23.85 2.15 38.41
CA SER A 427 23.91 3.41 39.15
C SER A 427 23.19 4.53 38.42
N LYS A 428 22.50 5.36 39.20
CA LYS A 428 21.86 6.59 38.75
C LYS A 428 22.85 7.74 38.79
N ARG A 429 22.79 8.63 37.81
CA ARG A 429 23.53 9.88 37.77
C ARG A 429 22.62 11.00 37.28
N ARG A 430 22.68 12.14 37.96
CA ARG A 430 21.95 13.34 37.51
C ARG A 430 22.76 14.08 36.46
N LEU A 431 22.06 14.52 35.42
CA LEU A 431 22.62 15.33 34.35
C LEU A 431 21.61 16.45 34.02
N GLY A 432 22.00 17.69 34.27
CA GLY A 432 21.08 18.84 34.20
C GLY A 432 19.84 18.64 35.09
N ARG A 433 18.65 18.67 34.47
CA ARG A 433 17.36 18.41 35.16
C ARG A 433 16.90 16.95 35.12
N GLY A 434 17.58 16.10 34.35
CA GLY A 434 17.20 14.70 34.16
C GLY A 434 18.08 13.72 34.92
N LEU A 435 17.91 12.46 34.53
CA LEU A 435 18.51 11.31 35.22
C LEU A 435 18.93 10.25 34.19
N VAL A 436 20.11 9.67 34.39
CA VAL A 436 20.57 8.49 33.67
C VAL A 436 20.73 7.35 34.67
N LEU A 437 20.12 6.19 34.39
CA LEU A 437 20.47 4.92 35.02
C LEU A 437 21.29 4.10 34.04
N GLY A 438 22.57 3.94 34.35
CA GLY A 438 23.45 3.03 33.61
C GLY A 438 23.41 1.64 34.23
N VAL A 439 23.26 0.61 33.40
CA VAL A 439 23.28 -0.82 33.78
C VAL A 439 24.36 -1.52 32.95
N ALA A 440 25.38 -2.07 33.62
CA ALA A 440 26.67 -2.44 33.03
C ALA A 440 26.62 -3.38 31.80
N ASN A 441 25.51 -4.10 31.62
CA ASN A 441 25.25 -4.97 30.49
C ASN A 441 23.75 -5.08 30.17
N ASP A 442 23.40 -5.82 29.13
CA ASP A 442 22.02 -6.03 28.69
C ASP A 442 21.35 -7.26 29.31
N ASP A 443 22.01 -7.99 30.22
CA ASP A 443 21.56 -9.31 30.67
C ASP A 443 20.14 -9.25 31.26
N LEU A 444 19.85 -8.30 32.15
CA LEU A 444 18.51 -8.10 32.74
C LEU A 444 17.44 -7.63 31.73
N TRP A 445 17.85 -7.15 30.55
CA TRP A 445 16.97 -6.70 29.48
C TRP A 445 16.78 -7.76 28.38
N THR A 446 17.21 -9.00 28.62
CA THR A 446 17.02 -10.13 27.69
C THR A 446 16.01 -11.14 28.22
N ASN A 447 15.33 -11.84 27.30
CA ASN A 447 14.37 -12.91 27.59
C ASN A 447 14.96 -13.98 28.50
N VAL A 448 16.19 -14.42 28.23
CA VAL A 448 16.87 -15.42 29.06
C VAL A 448 17.45 -14.81 30.32
N GLY A 449 18.06 -13.63 30.22
CA GLY A 449 18.74 -13.04 31.36
C GLY A 449 17.80 -12.53 32.44
N VAL A 450 16.50 -12.32 32.19
CA VAL A 450 15.51 -12.01 33.24
C VAL A 450 14.94 -13.26 33.95
N MET A 451 15.21 -14.46 33.45
CA MET A 451 14.65 -15.71 33.98
C MET A 451 15.20 -16.20 35.32
N PRO A 452 16.50 -16.04 35.65
CA PRO A 452 17.03 -16.48 36.93
C PRO A 452 16.23 -15.94 38.13
N THR A 453 16.34 -16.65 39.24
CA THR A 453 15.68 -16.28 40.50
C THR A 453 16.01 -14.83 40.86
N ARG A 454 14.99 -14.01 41.16
CA ARG A 454 15.10 -12.60 41.57
C ARG A 454 15.60 -11.61 40.50
N ASN A 455 15.81 -12.03 39.25
CA ASN A 455 16.19 -11.11 38.18
C ASN A 455 15.03 -10.23 37.70
N ALA A 456 13.80 -10.72 37.72
CA ALA A 456 12.63 -9.91 37.40
C ALA A 456 12.41 -8.85 38.48
N ALA A 457 12.55 -9.22 39.75
CA ALA A 457 12.56 -8.27 40.85
C ALA A 457 13.68 -7.23 40.70
N ALA A 458 14.90 -7.65 40.37
CA ALA A 458 16.00 -6.72 40.12
C ALA A 458 15.68 -5.71 39.00
N LEU A 459 15.18 -6.20 37.86
CA LEU A 459 14.78 -5.35 36.75
C LEU A 459 13.70 -4.33 37.16
N VAL A 460 12.61 -4.80 37.77
CA VAL A 460 11.49 -3.93 38.17
C VAL A 460 11.94 -2.91 39.21
N THR A 461 12.74 -3.29 40.20
CA THR A 461 13.28 -2.37 41.21
C THR A 461 14.20 -1.31 40.59
N LEU A 462 15.07 -1.69 39.65
CA LEU A 462 15.92 -0.74 38.92
C LEU A 462 15.08 0.29 38.16
N ILE A 463 14.06 -0.14 37.43
CA ILE A 463 13.17 0.78 36.69
C ILE A 463 12.36 1.66 37.65
N ARG A 464 11.83 1.11 38.75
CA ARG A 464 11.13 1.89 39.79
C ARG A 464 12.03 2.96 40.40
N SER A 465 13.32 2.66 40.62
CA SER A 465 14.29 3.58 41.24
C SER A 465 14.53 4.89 40.47
N VAL A 466 14.28 4.88 39.15
CA VAL A 466 14.34 6.09 38.31
C VAL A 466 12.97 6.68 38.02
N SER A 467 11.95 5.83 37.94
CA SER A 467 10.59 6.23 37.62
C SER A 467 9.97 7.07 38.73
N HIS A 468 10.25 6.72 39.98
CA HIS A 468 9.68 7.36 41.17
C HIS A 468 10.68 8.24 41.95
N ASP A 469 11.73 8.73 41.30
CA ASP A 469 12.69 9.61 41.98
C ASP A 469 12.01 10.91 42.46
N LEU A 470 11.88 11.05 43.78
CA LEU A 470 11.17 12.14 44.47
C LEU A 470 11.69 13.55 44.13
N ARG A 471 12.91 13.66 43.60
CA ARG A 471 13.47 14.97 43.20
C ARG A 471 13.10 15.34 41.76
N ARG A 472 12.15 14.64 41.15
CA ARG A 472 11.62 14.95 39.83
C ARG A 472 10.50 16.01 39.93
N PRO A 473 10.49 17.05 39.08
CA PRO A 473 9.31 17.91 38.97
C PRO A 473 8.15 17.07 38.41
N LEU A 474 7.09 16.90 39.20
CA LEU A 474 5.84 16.19 38.82
C LEU A 474 5.07 17.02 37.78
N GLY A 475 5.53 17.00 36.53
CA GLY A 475 4.81 17.58 35.41
C GLY A 475 3.98 16.51 34.71
N GLY A 476 2.66 16.45 34.94
CA GLY A 476 1.60 15.84 34.11
C GLY A 476 1.73 14.40 33.55
N VAL A 477 2.89 13.74 33.61
CA VAL A 477 3.14 12.42 33.05
C VAL A 477 3.10 11.38 34.15
N THR A 478 2.38 10.30 33.90
CA THR A 478 2.32 9.14 34.78
C THR A 478 3.72 8.55 34.93
N LEU A 479 4.19 8.40 36.17
CA LEU A 479 5.51 7.83 36.52
C LEU A 479 5.73 6.41 35.94
N SER A 480 4.71 5.80 35.35
CA SER A 480 4.69 4.48 34.75
C SER A 480 4.86 4.42 33.22
N ASP A 481 4.99 5.53 32.49
CA ASP A 481 5.17 5.48 31.00
C ASP A 481 6.62 5.19 30.61
N LEU A 482 6.85 4.03 29.98
CA LEU A 482 8.15 3.55 29.52
C LEU A 482 8.17 3.44 27.99
N ARG A 483 9.23 3.97 27.38
CA ARG A 483 9.48 3.89 25.93
C ARG A 483 10.75 3.11 25.65
N VAL A 484 10.62 2.02 24.91
CA VAL A 484 11.75 1.14 24.57
C VAL A 484 12.23 1.48 23.17
N ALA A 485 13.49 1.89 23.06
CA ALA A 485 14.12 2.15 21.77
C ALA A 485 14.40 0.85 21.02
N ARG A 486 14.18 0.88 19.72
CA ARG A 486 14.46 -0.19 18.76
C ARG A 486 15.66 0.19 17.89
N ALA A 487 16.18 -0.78 17.14
CA ALA A 487 17.36 -0.57 16.31
C ALA A 487 17.17 0.58 15.31
N GLU A 488 15.96 0.70 14.77
CA GLU A 488 15.53 1.78 13.88
C GLU A 488 15.49 3.16 14.53
N ASP A 489 15.33 3.25 15.86
CA ASP A 489 15.24 4.53 16.56
C ASP A 489 16.60 5.18 16.80
N GLY A 490 17.68 4.40 16.75
CA GLY A 490 19.06 4.90 16.83
C GLY A 490 19.60 5.42 15.49
N ILE A 491 18.85 5.21 14.41
CA ILE A 491 19.21 5.71 13.08
C ILE A 491 18.56 7.07 12.91
N PRO A 492 19.32 8.17 12.72
CA PRO A 492 18.73 9.47 12.53
C PRO A 492 17.79 9.45 11.33
N PRO A 493 16.63 10.16 11.41
CA PRO A 493 15.71 10.18 10.30
C PRO A 493 16.47 10.73 9.09
N PRO A 494 16.38 10.04 7.95
CA PRO A 494 17.17 10.40 6.80
C PRO A 494 16.79 11.82 6.39
N SER A 495 17.78 12.72 6.35
CA SER A 495 17.59 14.14 6.00
C SER A 495 16.91 14.33 4.63
N ASN A 496 16.96 13.29 3.80
CA ASN A 496 16.20 13.15 2.57
C ASN A 496 15.95 11.65 2.26
N PRO A 497 14.92 11.30 1.47
CA PRO A 497 14.61 9.90 1.13
C PRO A 497 15.76 9.12 0.48
N PHE A 498 16.76 9.79 -0.12
CA PHE A 498 17.92 9.13 -0.70
C PHE A 498 18.94 8.67 0.36
N ALA A 499 19.10 9.43 1.44
CA ALA A 499 19.92 9.04 2.59
C ALA A 499 19.40 7.74 3.23
N ALA A 500 18.07 7.56 3.28
CA ALA A 500 17.42 6.34 3.76
C ALA A 500 17.82 5.10 2.93
N LEU A 501 17.77 5.25 1.60
CA LEU A 501 18.11 4.19 0.65
C LEU A 501 19.62 3.87 0.68
N LEU A 502 20.46 4.88 0.91
CA LEU A 502 21.90 4.68 1.06
C LEU A 502 22.25 3.97 2.37
N ALA A 503 21.67 4.40 3.49
CA ALA A 503 21.87 3.77 4.81
C ALA A 503 21.38 2.32 4.84
N ALA A 504 20.28 2.01 4.12
CA ALA A 504 19.79 0.65 3.95
C ALA A 504 20.64 -0.22 3.00
N GLY A 505 21.80 0.25 2.53
CA GLY A 505 22.67 -0.47 1.57
C GLY A 505 22.10 -0.58 0.14
N LEU A 506 20.94 0.02 -0.10
CA LEU A 506 20.22 0.01 -1.38
C LEU A 506 20.67 1.11 -2.35
N GLY A 507 21.69 1.90 -2.00
CA GLY A 507 22.16 3.02 -2.82
C GLY A 507 22.48 2.66 -4.27
N LYS A 508 23.10 1.49 -4.50
CA LYS A 508 23.33 0.98 -5.87
C LYS A 508 22.01 0.62 -6.57
N GLY A 509 21.08 -0.01 -5.86
CA GLY A 509 19.74 -0.33 -6.38
C GLY A 509 18.94 0.93 -6.75
N ALA A 510 19.01 1.97 -5.93
CA ALA A 510 18.35 3.25 -6.17
C ALA A 510 18.88 3.94 -7.44
N TRP A 511 20.19 3.90 -7.68
CA TRP A 511 20.77 4.41 -8.93
C TRP A 511 20.29 3.64 -10.18
N HIS A 512 20.22 2.31 -10.10
CA HIS A 512 19.67 1.50 -11.19
C HIS A 512 18.19 1.81 -11.43
N ALA A 513 17.39 1.96 -10.37
CA ALA A 513 15.98 2.32 -10.47
C ALA A 513 15.79 3.73 -11.07
N LEU A 514 16.61 4.71 -10.67
CA LEU A 514 16.60 6.05 -11.23
C LEU A 514 16.99 6.04 -12.71
N ALA A 515 18.06 5.34 -13.08
CA ALA A 515 18.47 5.19 -14.47
C ALA A 515 17.35 4.54 -15.31
N ALA A 516 16.72 3.48 -14.80
CA ALA A 516 15.59 2.84 -15.45
C ALA A 516 14.39 3.78 -15.59
N ALA A 517 14.07 4.56 -14.55
CA ALA A 517 12.98 5.53 -14.57
C ALA A 517 13.24 6.65 -15.57
N VAL A 518 14.47 7.19 -15.64
CA VAL A 518 14.89 8.18 -16.63
C VAL A 518 14.81 7.60 -18.04
N LEU A 519 15.28 6.38 -18.25
CA LEU A 519 15.24 5.71 -19.55
C LEU A 519 13.79 5.46 -19.99
N LEU A 520 12.93 5.02 -19.07
CA LEU A 520 11.51 4.81 -19.31
C LEU A 520 10.79 6.14 -19.56
N PHE A 521 11.12 7.21 -18.83
CA PHE A 521 10.58 8.54 -19.04
C PHE A 521 11.03 9.13 -20.39
N LEU A 522 12.29 8.96 -20.79
CA LEU A 522 12.77 9.40 -22.10
C LEU A 522 12.15 8.58 -23.23
N CYS A 523 12.04 7.26 -23.08
CA CYS A 523 11.43 6.40 -24.09
C CYS A 523 9.90 6.58 -24.22
N TYR A 524 9.20 6.79 -23.10
CA TYR A 524 7.74 6.84 -23.04
C TYR A 524 7.19 8.28 -23.00
N GLY A 525 7.82 9.15 -22.22
CA GLY A 525 7.46 10.56 -22.07
C GLY A 525 7.67 11.36 -23.35
N ILE A 526 8.78 11.19 -24.07
CA ILE A 526 8.98 11.85 -25.38
C ILE A 526 7.93 11.36 -26.41
N ARG A 527 7.47 10.11 -26.28
CA ARG A 527 6.44 9.54 -27.16
C ARG A 527 5.04 10.11 -26.88
N HIS A 528 4.71 10.43 -25.63
CA HIS A 528 3.39 10.98 -25.26
C HIS A 528 3.32 12.49 -25.10
N ALA A 529 4.46 13.16 -24.90
CA ALA A 529 4.56 14.62 -24.84
C ALA A 529 4.54 15.26 -26.24
N ARG A 530 4.65 14.47 -27.31
CA ARG A 530 4.37 14.99 -28.66
C ARG A 530 2.90 15.41 -28.69
N PRO A 531 2.60 16.70 -28.92
CA PRO A 531 1.23 17.17 -29.01
C PRO A 531 0.53 16.33 -30.08
N ARG A 532 -0.41 15.50 -29.65
CA ARG A 532 -1.36 14.89 -30.57
C ARG A 532 -2.11 16.07 -31.18
N ALA A 533 -1.94 16.29 -32.48
CA ALA A 533 -2.87 17.13 -33.22
C ALA A 533 -4.27 16.66 -32.82
N ALA A 534 -5.07 17.56 -32.23
CA ALA A 534 -6.40 17.21 -31.80
C ALA A 534 -7.09 16.52 -32.99
N PRO A 535 -7.64 15.31 -32.82
CA PRO A 535 -8.36 14.67 -33.90
C PRO A 535 -9.43 15.67 -34.33
N THR A 536 -9.27 16.21 -35.52
CA THR A 536 -10.32 16.99 -36.17
C THR A 536 -11.47 16.02 -36.24
N LYS A 537 -12.46 16.15 -35.35
CA LYS A 537 -13.76 15.48 -35.53
C LYS A 537 -14.16 15.93 -36.93
N PRO A 538 -14.20 15.05 -37.95
CA PRO A 538 -14.88 15.42 -39.16
C PRO A 538 -16.28 15.75 -38.68
N ARG A 539 -16.67 17.03 -38.77
CA ARG A 539 -18.08 17.39 -38.62
C ARG A 539 -18.76 16.47 -39.62
N ARG A 540 -19.52 15.47 -39.14
CA ARG A 540 -20.43 14.70 -39.99
C ARG A 540 -21.08 15.73 -40.89
N SER A 541 -20.85 15.62 -42.19
CA SER A 541 -21.31 16.64 -43.11
C SER A 541 -22.82 16.76 -42.86
N PHE A 542 -23.34 17.99 -42.76
CA PHE A 542 -24.78 18.19 -42.55
C PHE A 542 -25.61 17.37 -43.57
N THR A 543 -25.04 17.17 -44.76
CA THR A 543 -25.47 16.24 -45.81
C THR A 543 -25.76 14.82 -45.30
N GLU A 544 -24.83 14.18 -44.58
CA GLU A 544 -25.05 12.81 -44.03
C GLU A 544 -26.23 12.76 -43.05
N HIS A 545 -26.41 13.80 -42.24
CA HIS A 545 -27.54 13.88 -41.31
C HIS A 545 -28.87 14.07 -42.05
N VAL A 546 -28.87 14.91 -43.08
CA VAL A 546 -30.04 15.14 -43.94
C VAL A 546 -30.41 13.88 -44.73
N GLU A 547 -29.42 13.17 -45.28
CA GLU A 547 -29.63 11.90 -45.99
C GLU A 547 -30.18 10.81 -45.05
N ALA A 548 -29.61 10.68 -43.85
CA ALA A 548 -30.11 9.72 -42.86
C ALA A 548 -31.55 10.03 -42.42
N THR A 549 -31.87 11.31 -42.24
CA THR A 549 -33.22 11.77 -41.89
C THR A 549 -34.20 11.53 -43.04
N GLY A 550 -33.80 11.80 -44.29
CA GLY A 550 -34.59 11.49 -45.48
C GLY A 550 -34.86 9.99 -45.63
N ALA A 551 -33.85 9.15 -45.42
CA ALA A 551 -34.00 7.69 -45.43
C ALA A 551 -34.91 7.18 -44.31
N PHE A 552 -35.00 7.89 -43.18
CA PHE A 552 -35.94 7.58 -42.10
C PHE A 552 -37.38 7.89 -42.51
N TYR A 553 -37.66 9.08 -43.06
CA TYR A 553 -39.00 9.43 -43.55
C TYR A 553 -39.47 8.50 -44.68
N ALA A 554 -38.56 8.09 -45.58
CA ALA A 554 -38.86 7.13 -46.64
C ALA A 554 -39.28 5.76 -46.07
N ARG A 555 -38.53 5.23 -45.09
CA ARG A 555 -38.85 3.95 -44.43
C ARG A 555 -40.18 4.00 -43.67
N ALA A 556 -40.45 5.12 -43.00
CA ALA A 556 -41.69 5.33 -42.26
C ALA A 556 -42.92 5.61 -43.16
N ARG A 557 -42.73 5.67 -44.49
CA ARG A 557 -43.77 6.11 -45.47
C ARG A 557 -44.40 7.47 -45.12
N ALA A 558 -43.65 8.33 -44.43
CA ALA A 558 -44.12 9.60 -43.88
C ALA A 558 -44.02 10.75 -44.92
N ARG A 559 -44.50 10.52 -46.14
CA ARG A 559 -44.36 11.46 -47.27
C ARG A 559 -45.18 12.74 -47.05
N THR A 560 -46.39 12.61 -46.51
CA THR A 560 -47.25 13.75 -46.13
C THR A 560 -46.60 14.62 -45.04
N HIS A 561 -45.92 13.97 -44.08
CA HIS A 561 -45.16 14.68 -43.04
C HIS A 561 -44.00 15.49 -43.64
N ALA A 562 -43.24 14.91 -44.56
CA ALA A 562 -42.15 15.60 -45.22
C ALA A 562 -42.65 16.82 -46.03
N LEU A 563 -43.76 16.67 -46.76
CA LEU A 563 -44.40 17.76 -47.50
C LEU A 563 -44.90 18.88 -46.57
N ALA A 564 -45.55 18.54 -45.45
CA ALA A 564 -46.03 19.50 -44.47
C ALA A 564 -44.89 20.32 -43.84
N GLN A 565 -43.78 19.66 -43.45
CA GLN A 565 -42.60 20.34 -42.92
C GLN A 565 -41.94 21.24 -43.97
N TYR A 566 -41.85 20.77 -45.22
CA TYR A 566 -41.29 21.54 -46.33
C TYR A 566 -42.15 22.76 -46.67
N GLY A 567 -43.48 22.61 -46.67
CA GLY A 567 -44.44 23.71 -46.87
C GLY A 567 -44.27 24.82 -45.84
N ARG A 568 -44.19 24.47 -44.55
CA ARG A 568 -43.93 25.44 -43.45
C ARG A 568 -42.58 26.16 -43.62
N PHE A 569 -41.53 25.40 -43.95
CA PHE A 569 -40.21 25.97 -44.21
C PHE A 569 -40.27 26.98 -45.37
N MET A 570 -40.92 26.60 -46.47
CA MET A 570 -41.05 27.44 -47.66
C MET A 570 -41.85 28.72 -47.35
N GLU A 571 -42.97 28.63 -46.63
CA GLU A 571 -43.75 29.80 -46.20
C GLU A 571 -42.90 30.78 -45.39
N LEU A 572 -42.17 30.28 -44.39
CA LEU A 572 -41.26 31.11 -43.59
C LEU A 572 -40.24 31.83 -44.48
N ARG A 573 -39.58 31.08 -45.38
CA ARG A 573 -38.57 31.65 -46.28
C ARG A 573 -39.13 32.63 -47.30
N LEU A 574 -40.32 32.38 -47.84
CA LEU A 574 -40.95 33.31 -48.78
C LEU A 574 -41.39 34.59 -48.09
N ARG A 575 -41.89 34.54 -46.85
CA ARG A 575 -42.19 35.74 -46.07
C ARG A 575 -40.94 36.56 -45.72
N GLU A 576 -39.80 35.90 -45.52
CA GLU A 576 -38.51 36.58 -45.31
C GLU A 576 -37.99 37.26 -46.59
N LEU A 577 -38.20 36.63 -47.75
CA LEU A 577 -37.64 37.09 -49.04
C LEU A 577 -38.56 38.05 -49.80
N ALA A 578 -39.88 37.92 -49.64
CA ALA A 578 -40.85 38.74 -50.35
C ALA A 578 -40.86 40.17 -49.79
N PRO A 579 -40.91 41.21 -50.65
CA PRO A 579 -41.13 42.57 -50.19
C PRO A 579 -42.41 42.68 -49.37
N ARG A 580 -42.38 43.48 -48.29
CA ARG A 580 -43.53 43.67 -47.40
C ARG A 580 -44.78 44.06 -48.21
N GLY A 581 -45.88 43.35 -48.00
CA GLY A 581 -47.15 43.56 -48.70
C GLY A 581 -47.31 42.78 -50.01
N THR A 582 -46.31 42.01 -50.45
CA THR A 582 -46.43 41.13 -51.61
C THR A 582 -46.96 39.76 -51.17
N ASP A 583 -47.91 39.20 -51.93
CA ASP A 583 -48.38 37.84 -51.71
C ASP A 583 -47.26 36.82 -51.98
N PRO A 584 -46.96 35.88 -51.05
CA PRO A 584 -45.91 34.87 -51.23
C PRO A 584 -46.06 34.03 -52.49
N THR A 585 -47.29 33.75 -52.94
CA THR A 585 -47.51 32.93 -54.14
C THR A 585 -47.23 33.73 -55.41
N ALA A 586 -47.66 34.99 -55.47
CA ALA A 586 -47.31 35.91 -56.55
C ALA A 586 -45.79 36.13 -56.64
N PHE A 587 -45.11 36.27 -55.50
CA PHE A 587 -43.65 36.41 -55.44
C PHE A 587 -42.94 35.13 -55.92
N LEU A 588 -43.39 33.95 -55.47
CA LEU A 588 -42.86 32.66 -55.90
C LEU A 588 -43.04 32.46 -57.42
N ALA A 589 -44.22 32.75 -57.96
CA ALA A 589 -44.51 32.67 -59.40
C ALA A 589 -43.60 33.59 -60.22
N GLN A 590 -43.54 34.87 -59.84
CA GLN A 590 -42.71 35.87 -60.51
C GLN A 590 -41.23 35.47 -60.53
N ARG A 591 -40.69 34.95 -59.41
CA ARG A 591 -39.27 34.63 -59.29
C ARG A 591 -38.89 33.27 -59.88
N SER A 592 -39.81 32.31 -59.89
CA SER A 592 -39.56 30.97 -60.44
C SER A 592 -39.85 30.87 -61.94
N GLY A 593 -40.63 31.81 -62.50
CA GLY A 593 -41.13 31.76 -63.87
C GLY A 593 -42.29 30.79 -64.07
N ALA A 594 -42.86 30.26 -62.99
CA ALA A 594 -44.06 29.42 -63.03
C ALA A 594 -45.32 30.28 -63.27
N SER A 595 -46.38 29.67 -63.81
CA SER A 595 -47.67 30.36 -63.89
C SER A 595 -48.19 30.67 -62.47
N PRO A 596 -48.84 31.83 -62.24
CA PRO A 596 -49.38 32.18 -60.93
C PRO A 596 -50.34 31.12 -60.38
N GLU A 597 -51.18 30.55 -61.23
CA GLU A 597 -52.13 29.49 -60.90
C GLU A 597 -51.44 28.23 -60.38
N ARG A 598 -50.38 27.77 -61.06
CA ARG A 598 -49.64 26.57 -60.65
C ARG A 598 -48.85 26.79 -59.36
N ALA A 599 -48.26 27.97 -59.20
CA ALA A 599 -47.56 28.32 -57.96
C ALA A 599 -48.53 28.36 -56.77
N ALA A 600 -49.72 28.97 -56.95
CA ALA A 600 -50.75 29.03 -55.92
C ALA A 600 -51.31 27.65 -55.57
N GLU A 601 -51.52 26.78 -56.56
CA GLU A 601 -51.98 25.40 -56.38
C GLU A 601 -51.00 24.60 -55.52
N LEU A 602 -49.72 24.56 -55.92
CA LEU A 602 -48.68 23.80 -55.22
C LEU A 602 -48.40 24.34 -53.83
N TYR A 603 -48.40 25.67 -53.68
CA TYR A 603 -48.19 26.34 -52.39
C TYR A 603 -49.32 26.02 -51.41
N THR A 604 -50.58 26.20 -51.86
CA THR A 604 -51.76 25.87 -51.05
C THR A 604 -51.77 24.40 -50.66
N ARG A 605 -51.43 23.51 -51.60
CA ARG A 605 -51.41 22.07 -51.35
C ARG A 605 -50.33 21.66 -50.35
N ALA A 606 -49.17 22.29 -50.37
CA ALA A 606 -48.10 22.04 -49.39
C ALA A 606 -48.46 22.53 -47.98
N LEU A 607 -49.16 23.67 -47.86
CA LEU A 607 -49.60 24.21 -46.57
C LEU A 607 -50.81 23.49 -45.99
N ALA A 608 -51.67 22.94 -46.85
CA ALA A 608 -52.82 22.14 -46.44
C ALA A 608 -52.42 20.73 -45.98
N ALA A 609 -51.23 20.24 -46.33
CA ALA A 609 -50.76 18.91 -45.94
C ALA A 609 -50.59 18.80 -44.43
N LYS A 610 -51.22 17.79 -43.82
CA LYS A 610 -51.07 17.50 -42.38
C LYS A 610 -50.21 16.25 -42.14
N PRO A 611 -49.35 16.25 -41.10
CA PRO A 611 -48.51 15.11 -40.72
C PRO A 611 -49.20 13.75 -40.61
N ASP A 612 -50.46 13.74 -40.23
CA ASP A 612 -51.29 12.58 -39.88
C ASP A 612 -52.21 12.13 -41.03
N GLU A 613 -52.24 12.84 -42.15
CA GLU A 613 -53.06 12.48 -43.31
C GLU A 613 -52.42 11.38 -44.15
N LEU A 614 -53.26 10.46 -44.65
CA LEU A 614 -52.84 9.41 -45.56
C LEU A 614 -52.25 10.00 -46.86
N PRO A 615 -51.14 9.45 -47.37
CA PRO A 615 -50.51 9.96 -48.58
C PRO A 615 -51.41 9.72 -49.81
N LYS A 616 -51.57 10.75 -50.62
CA LYS A 616 -52.26 10.79 -51.91
C LYS A 616 -51.38 10.26 -53.06
N GLY A 617 -50.07 10.13 -52.83
CA GLY A 617 -49.14 9.41 -53.71
C GLY A 617 -48.25 10.29 -54.58
N ASP A 618 -48.59 11.57 -54.75
CA ASP A 618 -47.87 12.55 -55.57
C ASP A 618 -47.02 13.53 -54.75
N GLU A 619 -46.90 13.34 -53.43
CA GLU A 619 -46.23 14.30 -52.53
C GLU A 619 -44.74 14.50 -52.85
N LEU A 620 -44.06 13.47 -53.35
CA LEU A 620 -42.64 13.55 -53.70
C LEU A 620 -42.40 14.36 -54.98
N GLU A 621 -43.30 14.22 -55.95
CA GLU A 621 -43.28 15.00 -57.20
C GLU A 621 -43.55 16.47 -56.88
N LEU A 622 -44.58 16.72 -56.08
CA LEU A 622 -44.95 18.03 -55.57
C LEU A 622 -43.78 18.69 -54.80
N LEU A 623 -43.13 17.96 -53.89
CA LEU A 623 -41.97 18.45 -53.14
C LEU A 623 -40.79 18.75 -54.08
N GLY A 624 -40.57 17.94 -55.11
CA GLY A 624 -39.55 18.16 -56.14
C GLY A 624 -39.80 19.42 -56.96
N GLU A 625 -41.04 19.64 -57.40
CA GLU A 625 -41.47 20.84 -58.12
C GLU A 625 -41.30 22.10 -57.25
N LEU A 626 -41.81 22.07 -56.01
CA LEU A 626 -41.68 23.18 -55.06
C LEU A 626 -40.22 23.51 -54.75
N ARG A 627 -39.38 22.48 -54.54
CA ARG A 627 -37.94 22.69 -54.33
C ARG A 627 -37.29 23.41 -55.49
N THR A 628 -37.66 23.04 -56.71
CA THR A 628 -37.14 23.67 -57.93
C THR A 628 -37.59 25.13 -58.05
N MET A 629 -38.87 25.42 -57.74
CA MET A 629 -39.38 26.79 -57.72
C MET A 629 -38.70 27.64 -56.64
N MET A 630 -38.54 27.09 -55.44
CA MET A 630 -37.89 27.77 -54.32
C MET A 630 -36.42 28.04 -54.60
N ALA A 631 -35.70 27.09 -55.19
CA ALA A 631 -34.30 27.29 -55.58
C ALA A 631 -34.16 28.46 -56.56
N LYS A 632 -35.03 28.54 -57.58
CA LYS A 632 -35.08 29.68 -58.50
C LYS A 632 -35.45 31.00 -57.80
N ALA A 633 -36.40 30.95 -56.87
CA ALA A 633 -36.84 32.13 -56.12
C ALA A 633 -35.79 32.69 -55.16
N THR A 634 -34.94 31.83 -54.62
CA THR A 634 -33.82 32.20 -53.73
C THR A 634 -32.55 32.59 -54.47
N ALA A 635 -32.42 32.25 -55.76
CA ALA A 635 -31.22 32.57 -56.52
C ALA A 635 -31.02 34.10 -56.61
N PRO A 636 -29.78 34.60 -56.41
CA PRO A 636 -29.48 36.02 -56.59
C PRO A 636 -29.81 36.44 -58.02
N ARG A 637 -30.42 37.62 -58.20
CA ARG A 637 -30.66 38.17 -59.54
C ARG A 637 -29.32 38.29 -60.25
N ARG A 638 -29.13 37.56 -61.35
CA ARG A 638 -28.08 37.90 -62.32
C ARG A 638 -28.53 39.20 -62.96
N SER A 639 -27.93 40.31 -62.52
CA SER A 639 -28.10 41.64 -63.11
C SER A 639 -27.61 41.67 -64.55
#